data_AF-A0A504UBE0-F1
#
_entry.id   AF-A0A504UBE0-F1
#
_cell.length_a   1.000
_cell.length_b   1.000
_cell.length_c   1.000
_cell.angle_alpha   90.00
_cell.angle_beta   90.00
_cell.angle_gamma   90.00
#
_symmetry.space_group_name_H-M   'P 1'
#
loop_
_entity.id
_entity.type
_entity.pdbx_description
1 polymer ?
#
loop_
_entity_poly.entity_id
_entity_poly.type
_entity_poly.pdbx_seq_one_letter_code
_entity_poly.pdbx_strand_id
1 'polypeptide(L)'
;MQGFRIRRFGMVLATAVLAAASLGERSHAVSQATEALYPAAPPALDYGRICRKPDVPAPLAFDWRGWTGGPVPVSQQQVFADAIRFIDGGSEVTRDLPLARRMLEMLVSQGTGPALGARRRLALLLLDDRAGPQDRKRAADLLVEATASQETDAALSLGRLIAEGELPGLPLPDAPRYLGIAAGFGEPMAAFELSALYANGALPAPFEEAAAHFANLGTINLQTALASGDCAVAAEFGQFLVDKNLPDGAQRAVAWFEVAAKAGHRNALEKLARAYATGRGVEAQPEAARRYWSRAVEAGSVAGLAALAEQDLIAGLDTQDVRHRLQLAMANGDPNAFLLAARFYRGDFNAKADFRALQQVLDQATARSDVSIFTLDILGNAMLSGQGTAPDLQKAKAIYERILAYGTADAEAIYGRYLLKSGAGIEQAVTHLQKAEATGSALVTTTLADIAACRQETGFDQPALLRKAASAGNPLALRKLARLSLDVGNKAQAATLFEKAASLGDRIAMIERAAAILREAEQAGREAKVAAELIDAAGAPGEGIIAGRLALYQALRNGRLGEDAGRSTALLQTLTASFDPAADVEIVRDRLKSGSITSIDPEARQRLERAATAGNADAMLMLAHLLAADKATAAQATEWLIRAAEQGNSEALSTLPTDRAVLTRVTASLENVLLCDGDTLAQKARLYRLLGNQDAASAALATAERVATTRSPRQIFALAQAVMAITPQATDDTERAARLLLKSAEAGYGKASLALARLYDGGKLGDRHLEAIDWYRRAALADEQTAVPELARLASGGADANALQALKSVAIAGNVTALRSLGMLLATRTGADRDEGIHLLEEAAARKDVAAMKILARFHASGLDGQVSAAKSTQWTRMAAEEGDAEAMFQYALALDLGFGVESDAKSAKTWHQKALENGFVQ
;
A
#
# COMPACT_ATOMS: atom_id res chain seq x y z
N MET A 1 44.40 -17.62 45.12
CA MET A 1 43.32 -16.72 45.59
C MET A 1 42.27 -16.53 44.49
N GLN A 2 41.61 -17.62 44.12
CA GLN A 2 40.39 -17.66 43.31
C GLN A 2 39.37 -18.40 44.20
N GLY A 3 38.18 -17.83 44.46
CA GLY A 3 37.18 -18.57 45.24
C GLY A 3 36.02 -17.80 45.89
N PHE A 4 35.95 -16.46 45.85
CA PHE A 4 34.95 -15.76 46.69
C PHE A 4 34.06 -14.70 46.02
N ARG A 5 33.97 -14.64 44.68
CA ARG A 5 33.07 -13.67 44.00
C ARG A 5 31.92 -14.24 43.14
N ILE A 6 31.74 -15.56 43.08
CA ILE A 6 30.69 -16.16 42.20
C ILE A 6 29.38 -16.51 42.95
N ARG A 7 29.37 -16.56 44.30
CA ARG A 7 28.17 -16.98 45.05
C ARG A 7 27.10 -15.91 45.32
N ARG A 8 27.39 -14.61 45.17
CA ARG A 8 26.39 -13.54 45.41
C ARG A 8 25.55 -13.16 44.19
N PHE A 9 26.05 -13.35 42.96
CA PHE A 9 25.26 -13.07 41.74
C PHE A 9 24.26 -14.18 41.41
N GLY A 10 24.61 -15.45 41.69
CA GLY A 10 23.68 -16.58 41.50
C GLY A 10 22.50 -16.56 42.46
N MET A 11 22.66 -16.02 43.67
CA MET A 11 21.58 -15.95 44.67
C MET A 11 20.57 -14.84 44.35
N VAL A 12 21.02 -13.70 43.82
CA VAL A 12 20.14 -12.57 43.43
C VAL A 12 19.35 -12.90 42.15
N LEU A 13 19.97 -13.57 41.18
CA LEU A 13 19.28 -14.10 39.98
C LEU A 13 18.31 -15.23 40.33
N ALA A 14 18.68 -16.15 41.23
CA ALA A 14 17.76 -17.20 41.69
C ALA A 14 16.56 -16.62 42.46
N THR A 15 16.75 -15.60 43.31
CA THR A 15 15.63 -14.93 44.00
C THR A 15 14.77 -14.09 43.06
N ALA A 16 15.34 -13.47 42.01
CA ALA A 16 14.57 -12.72 41.01
C ALA A 16 13.80 -13.66 40.07
N VAL A 17 14.37 -14.81 39.70
CA VAL A 17 13.70 -15.85 38.91
C VAL A 17 12.63 -16.57 39.74
N LEU A 18 12.87 -16.85 41.02
CA LEU A 18 11.85 -17.37 41.95
C LEU A 18 10.76 -16.33 42.28
N ALA A 19 11.08 -15.04 42.34
CA ALA A 19 10.10 -13.96 42.48
C ALA A 19 9.26 -13.79 41.20
N ALA A 20 9.87 -13.88 40.00
CA ALA A 20 9.17 -13.83 38.73
C ALA A 20 8.35 -15.11 38.47
N ALA A 21 8.84 -16.28 38.86
CA ALA A 21 8.11 -17.55 38.81
C ALA A 21 6.95 -17.58 39.82
N SER A 22 7.12 -17.04 41.03
CA SER A 22 6.03 -16.92 42.01
C SER A 22 5.03 -15.80 41.69
N LEU A 23 5.44 -14.74 41.00
CA LEU A 23 4.53 -13.76 40.37
C LEU A 23 3.78 -14.38 39.19
N GLY A 24 4.45 -15.20 38.38
CA GLY A 24 3.85 -15.96 37.28
C GLY A 24 2.85 -17.00 37.76
N GLU A 25 3.19 -17.81 38.76
CA GLU A 25 2.32 -18.79 39.41
C GLU A 25 1.16 -18.13 40.15
N ARG A 26 1.38 -16.98 40.84
CA ARG A 26 0.29 -16.19 41.42
C ARG A 26 -0.60 -15.57 40.35
N SER A 27 -0.06 -15.08 39.24
CA SER A 27 -0.88 -14.53 38.14
C SER A 27 -1.72 -15.60 37.45
N HIS A 28 -1.20 -16.82 37.30
CA HIS A 28 -1.94 -17.96 36.75
C HIS A 28 -3.00 -18.49 37.73
N ALA A 29 -2.67 -18.61 39.02
CA ALA A 29 -3.63 -19.02 40.06
C ALA A 29 -4.75 -17.98 40.27
N VAL A 30 -4.43 -16.68 40.22
CA VAL A 30 -5.42 -15.58 40.23
C VAL A 30 -6.30 -15.66 38.98
N SER A 31 -5.74 -15.94 37.80
CA SER A 31 -6.55 -16.07 36.57
C SER A 31 -7.55 -17.25 36.62
N GLN A 32 -7.14 -18.41 37.13
CA GLN A 32 -8.01 -19.58 37.29
C GLN A 32 -9.06 -19.38 38.38
N ALA A 33 -8.71 -18.68 39.48
CA ALA A 33 -9.66 -18.32 40.53
C ALA A 33 -10.69 -17.29 40.05
N THR A 34 -10.29 -16.32 39.22
CA THR A 34 -11.21 -15.30 38.65
C THR A 34 -12.21 -15.88 37.63
N GLU A 35 -11.88 -16.99 36.97
CA GLU A 35 -12.75 -17.62 35.97
C GLU A 35 -14.03 -18.20 36.60
N ALA A 36 -13.92 -18.74 37.82
CA ALA A 36 -15.04 -19.32 38.58
C ALA A 36 -15.93 -18.27 39.26
N LEU A 37 -15.52 -17.00 39.33
CA LEU A 37 -16.26 -15.96 40.03
C LEU A 37 -17.52 -15.51 39.29
N TYR A 38 -17.51 -15.55 37.96
CA TYR A 38 -18.55 -14.93 37.13
C TYR A 38 -19.43 -15.96 36.42
N PRO A 39 -20.75 -15.72 36.29
CA PRO A 39 -21.67 -16.60 35.59
C PRO A 39 -21.19 -16.99 34.18
N ALA A 40 -21.13 -18.30 33.91
CA ALA A 40 -20.66 -18.81 32.63
C ALA A 40 -21.63 -18.53 31.48
N ALA A 41 -22.93 -18.72 31.71
CA ALA A 41 -24.00 -18.57 30.73
C ALA A 41 -25.26 -17.97 31.35
N PRO A 42 -26.13 -17.33 30.56
CA PRO A 42 -27.43 -16.89 31.03
C PRO A 42 -28.31 -18.07 31.47
N PRO A 43 -29.17 -17.90 32.49
CA PRO A 43 -30.16 -18.91 32.87
C PRO A 43 -31.02 -19.34 31.68
N ALA A 44 -31.39 -20.62 31.61
CA ALA A 44 -32.25 -21.15 30.54
C ALA A 44 -33.72 -20.72 30.73
N LEU A 45 -34.04 -19.48 30.35
CA LEU A 45 -35.37 -18.88 30.46
C LEU A 45 -35.90 -18.43 29.09
N ASP A 46 -37.23 -18.29 28.98
CA ASP A 46 -37.87 -17.71 27.79
C ASP A 46 -37.84 -16.18 27.84
N TYR A 47 -36.67 -15.62 27.52
CA TYR A 47 -36.42 -14.18 27.49
C TYR A 47 -37.30 -13.42 26.48
N GLY A 48 -37.85 -14.10 25.46
CA GLY A 48 -38.81 -13.47 24.54
C GLY A 48 -40.12 -13.06 25.22
N ARG A 49 -40.47 -13.71 26.33
CA ARG A 49 -41.65 -13.39 27.16
C ARG A 49 -41.31 -12.56 28.39
N ILE A 50 -40.12 -12.74 28.96
CA ILE A 50 -39.71 -12.09 30.21
C ILE A 50 -39.19 -10.67 29.94
N CYS A 51 -38.40 -10.49 28.88
CA CYS A 51 -37.77 -9.20 28.64
C CYS A 51 -38.78 -8.16 28.18
N ARG A 52 -38.74 -6.99 28.82
CA ARG A 52 -39.48 -5.82 28.34
C ARG A 52 -38.82 -5.30 27.08
N LYS A 53 -39.63 -5.03 26.06
CA LYS A 53 -39.14 -4.37 24.85
C LYS A 53 -38.76 -2.92 25.19
N PRO A 54 -37.73 -2.36 24.54
CA PRO A 54 -37.47 -0.93 24.60
C PRO A 54 -38.71 -0.15 24.14
N ASP A 55 -39.02 0.95 24.83
CA ASP A 55 -40.08 1.85 24.40
C ASP A 55 -39.72 2.48 23.06
N VAL A 56 -40.70 2.55 22.15
CA VAL A 56 -40.55 3.30 20.90
C VAL A 56 -40.59 4.79 21.24
N PRO A 57 -39.55 5.58 20.91
CA PRO A 57 -39.54 7.01 21.22
C PRO A 57 -40.71 7.72 20.54
N ALA A 58 -41.44 8.55 21.30
CA ALA A 58 -42.46 9.42 20.71
C ALA A 58 -41.82 10.46 19.76
N PRO A 59 -42.54 11.01 18.76
CA PRO A 59 -42.06 12.12 17.94
C PRO A 59 -41.64 13.32 18.80
N LEU A 60 -40.68 14.13 18.32
CA LEU A 60 -40.26 15.34 19.02
C LEU A 60 -41.48 16.26 19.21
N ALA A 61 -41.81 16.55 20.46
CA ALA A 61 -42.97 17.37 20.81
C ALA A 61 -42.73 18.88 20.62
N PHE A 62 -41.48 19.27 20.41
CA PHE A 62 -41.03 20.65 20.21
C PHE A 62 -39.97 20.71 19.11
N ASP A 63 -40.04 21.75 18.27
CA ASP A 63 -39.01 22.01 17.26
C ASP A 63 -37.83 22.74 17.91
N TRP A 64 -36.77 21.99 18.20
CA TRP A 64 -35.57 22.51 18.85
C TRP A 64 -34.66 23.35 17.93
N ARG A 65 -35.00 23.48 16.63
CA ARG A 65 -34.19 24.24 15.67
C ARG A 65 -34.11 25.73 16.06
N GLY A 66 -32.89 26.23 16.24
CA GLY A 66 -32.64 27.63 16.58
C GLY A 66 -32.96 27.98 18.04
N TRP A 67 -33.32 27.00 18.88
CA TRP A 67 -33.48 27.25 20.31
C TRP A 67 -32.12 27.62 20.94
N THR A 68 -32.07 28.77 21.60
CA THR A 68 -30.85 29.33 22.21
C THR A 68 -30.91 29.40 23.74
N GLY A 69 -32.02 28.95 24.33
CA GLY A 69 -32.30 29.02 25.77
C GLY A 69 -33.64 29.71 26.05
N GLY A 70 -34.30 29.34 27.15
CA GLY A 70 -35.58 29.91 27.57
C GLY A 70 -36.68 28.86 27.84
N PRO A 71 -37.82 29.27 28.40
CA PRO A 71 -38.92 28.37 28.72
C PRO A 71 -39.50 27.73 27.45
N VAL A 72 -39.88 26.45 27.54
CA VAL A 72 -40.44 25.66 26.44
C VAL A 72 -41.82 25.13 26.83
N PRO A 73 -42.76 24.97 25.87
CA PRO A 73 -44.13 24.54 26.13
C PRO A 73 -44.26 23.01 26.30
N VAL A 74 -43.20 22.34 26.76
CA VAL A 74 -43.16 20.88 26.98
C VAL A 74 -42.72 20.58 28.42
N SER A 75 -43.11 19.41 28.94
CA SER A 75 -42.78 19.03 30.31
C SER A 75 -41.28 18.81 30.49
N GLN A 76 -40.76 18.98 31.72
CA GLN A 76 -39.36 18.70 32.03
C GLN A 76 -38.94 17.26 31.68
N GLN A 77 -39.85 16.29 31.84
CA GLN A 77 -39.62 14.89 31.44
C GLN A 77 -39.47 14.75 29.92
N GLN A 78 -40.27 15.49 29.14
CA GLN A 78 -40.15 15.51 27.69
C GLN A 78 -38.85 16.18 27.24
N VAL A 79 -38.45 17.30 27.86
CA VAL A 79 -37.15 17.92 27.60
C VAL A 79 -36.01 16.94 27.86
N PHE A 80 -36.08 16.18 28.96
CA PHE A 80 -35.08 15.17 29.27
C PHE A 80 -35.06 14.07 28.19
N ALA A 81 -36.22 13.54 27.80
CA ALA A 81 -36.33 12.52 26.76
C ALA A 81 -35.76 13.02 25.41
N ASP A 82 -36.10 14.24 25.01
CA ASP A 82 -35.59 14.85 23.78
C ASP A 82 -34.06 15.06 23.86
N ALA A 83 -33.53 15.47 25.02
CA ALA A 83 -32.09 15.62 25.24
C ALA A 83 -31.36 14.28 25.05
N ILE A 84 -31.91 13.18 25.58
CA ILE A 84 -31.32 11.84 25.38
C ILE A 84 -31.31 11.45 23.90
N ARG A 85 -32.36 11.77 23.14
CA ARG A 85 -32.39 11.53 21.69
C ARG A 85 -31.30 12.29 20.93
N PHE A 86 -31.03 13.55 21.29
CA PHE A 86 -29.92 14.31 20.71
C PHE A 86 -28.54 13.80 21.16
N ILE A 87 -28.44 13.19 22.36
CA ILE A 87 -27.21 12.52 22.82
C ILE A 87 -26.94 11.25 22.01
N ASP A 88 -27.97 10.45 21.81
CA ASP A 88 -27.90 9.15 21.14
C ASP A 88 -27.76 9.30 19.62
N GLY A 89 -28.48 10.25 19.02
CA GLY A 89 -28.62 10.35 17.58
C GLY A 89 -29.37 9.15 16.99
N GLY A 90 -29.46 9.12 15.66
CA GLY A 90 -30.13 8.04 14.93
C GLY A 90 -30.58 8.46 13.54
N SER A 91 -31.50 7.67 12.98
CA SER A 91 -32.05 7.92 11.65
C SER A 91 -33.06 9.08 11.62
N GLU A 92 -33.81 9.27 12.70
CA GLU A 92 -34.83 10.32 12.80
C GLU A 92 -34.30 11.65 13.35
N VAL A 93 -33.37 11.58 14.30
CA VAL A 93 -32.80 12.75 15.00
C VAL A 93 -31.30 12.72 14.84
N THR A 94 -30.74 13.74 14.20
CA THR A 94 -29.28 13.89 14.12
C THR A 94 -28.74 14.29 15.48
N ARG A 95 -27.64 13.65 15.89
CA ARG A 95 -26.94 13.92 17.14
C ARG A 95 -26.54 15.40 17.28
N ASP A 96 -26.84 16.02 18.42
CA ASP A 96 -26.47 17.40 18.76
C ASP A 96 -26.15 17.51 20.26
N LEU A 97 -24.87 17.29 20.59
CA LEU A 97 -24.40 17.28 21.98
C LEU A 97 -24.45 18.67 22.65
N PRO A 98 -24.07 19.78 21.98
CA PRO A 98 -24.22 21.12 22.55
C PRO A 98 -25.67 21.52 22.83
N LEU A 99 -26.62 21.14 21.96
CA LEU A 99 -28.04 21.34 22.24
C LEU A 99 -28.49 20.52 23.45
N ALA A 100 -28.17 19.22 23.48
CA ALA A 100 -28.51 18.34 24.59
C ALA A 100 -27.93 18.84 25.93
N ARG A 101 -26.68 19.33 25.92
CA ARG A 101 -26.04 19.95 27.08
C ARG A 101 -26.87 21.14 27.59
N ARG A 102 -27.23 22.08 26.72
CA ARG A 102 -28.04 23.26 27.11
C ARG A 102 -29.41 22.86 27.67
N MET A 103 -30.04 21.84 27.08
CA MET A 103 -31.31 21.29 27.57
C MET A 103 -31.15 20.73 29.00
N LEU A 104 -30.10 19.95 29.25
CA LEU A 104 -29.83 19.38 30.57
C LEU A 104 -29.36 20.43 31.59
N GLU A 105 -28.60 21.43 31.19
CA GLU A 105 -28.22 22.57 32.04
C GLU A 105 -29.46 23.34 32.50
N MET A 106 -30.40 23.59 31.59
CA MET A 106 -31.69 24.20 31.92
C MET A 106 -32.44 23.35 32.97
N LEU A 107 -32.56 22.04 32.75
CA LEU A 107 -33.24 21.14 33.69
C LEU A 107 -32.59 21.13 35.08
N VAL A 108 -31.26 21.07 35.15
CA VAL A 108 -30.53 21.08 36.42
C VAL A 108 -30.69 22.44 37.14
N SER A 109 -30.72 23.55 36.39
CA SER A 109 -30.85 24.90 36.96
C SER A 109 -32.24 25.19 37.57
N GLN A 110 -33.29 24.50 37.13
CA GLN A 110 -34.67 24.73 37.58
C GLN A 110 -35.01 24.02 38.91
N GLY A 111 -34.08 23.28 39.51
CA GLY A 111 -34.29 22.55 40.77
C GLY A 111 -34.99 21.20 40.59
N THR A 112 -35.05 20.40 41.67
CA THR A 112 -35.38 18.95 41.73
C THR A 112 -36.83 18.58 41.38
N GLY A 113 -37.27 18.90 40.17
CA GLY A 113 -38.36 18.19 39.50
C GLY A 113 -37.91 16.80 38.98
N PRO A 114 -38.84 15.97 38.48
CA PRO A 114 -38.70 14.50 38.30
C PRO A 114 -37.77 14.01 37.18
N ALA A 115 -36.85 14.84 36.68
CA ALA A 115 -35.85 14.39 35.71
C ALA A 115 -34.65 13.71 36.40
N LEU A 116 -34.94 12.66 37.18
CA LEU A 116 -33.94 11.70 37.68
C LEU A 116 -33.03 11.29 36.51
N GLY A 117 -31.71 11.45 36.67
CA GLY A 117 -30.73 11.15 35.62
C GLY A 117 -30.23 12.36 34.82
N ALA A 118 -30.87 13.54 34.91
CA ALA A 118 -30.41 14.74 34.21
C ALA A 118 -29.01 15.20 34.66
N ARG A 119 -28.75 15.15 35.98
CA ARG A 119 -27.43 15.49 36.55
C ARG A 119 -26.33 14.55 36.04
N ARG A 120 -26.58 13.23 36.07
CA ARG A 120 -25.65 12.24 35.55
C ARG A 120 -25.36 12.47 34.07
N ARG A 121 -26.40 12.64 33.24
CA ARG A 121 -26.23 12.84 31.79
C ARG A 121 -25.49 14.14 31.48
N LEU A 122 -25.79 15.22 32.21
CA LEU A 122 -25.06 16.47 32.10
C LEU A 122 -23.59 16.28 32.49
N ALA A 123 -23.32 15.62 33.61
CA ALA A 123 -21.95 15.36 34.05
C ALA A 123 -21.14 14.61 32.98
N LEU A 124 -21.71 13.58 32.34
CA LEU A 124 -21.05 12.87 31.24
C LEU A 124 -20.81 13.79 30.02
N LEU A 125 -21.74 14.69 29.69
CA LEU A 125 -21.53 15.69 28.63
C LEU A 125 -20.47 16.75 29.00
N LEU A 126 -20.32 17.10 30.29
CA LEU A 126 -19.26 18.01 30.74
C LEU A 126 -17.86 17.38 30.67
N LEU A 127 -17.77 16.06 30.52
CA LEU A 127 -16.53 15.34 30.24
C LEU A 127 -16.29 15.17 28.73
N ASP A 128 -17.30 15.37 27.89
CA ASP A 128 -17.23 15.24 26.44
C ASP A 128 -16.96 16.61 25.79
N ASP A 129 -15.78 16.76 25.20
CA ASP A 129 -15.35 18.01 24.55
C ASP A 129 -16.22 18.39 23.33
N ARG A 130 -16.90 17.40 22.71
CA ARG A 130 -17.83 17.62 21.60
C ARG A 130 -19.12 18.31 22.05
N ALA A 131 -19.46 18.24 23.33
CA ALA A 131 -20.61 18.94 23.91
C ALA A 131 -20.28 20.39 24.30
N GLY A 132 -19.03 20.82 24.19
CA GLY A 132 -18.54 22.16 24.57
C GLY A 132 -17.35 22.08 25.56
N PRO A 133 -16.96 23.22 26.17
CA PRO A 133 -15.84 23.25 27.11
C PRO A 133 -16.01 22.24 28.26
N GLN A 134 -14.98 21.42 28.50
CA GLN A 134 -14.99 20.44 29.57
C GLN A 134 -14.97 21.11 30.94
N ASP A 135 -15.71 20.54 31.90
CA ASP A 135 -15.73 20.97 33.29
C ASP A 135 -15.74 19.74 34.21
N ARG A 136 -14.55 19.13 34.37
CA ARG A 136 -14.39 17.88 35.13
C ARG A 136 -14.75 18.03 36.60
N LYS A 137 -14.51 19.20 37.18
CA LYS A 137 -14.86 19.49 38.58
C LYS A 137 -16.38 19.50 38.74
N ARG A 138 -17.08 20.28 37.90
CA ARG A 138 -18.55 20.33 37.94
C ARG A 138 -19.18 18.98 37.60
N ALA A 139 -18.58 18.21 36.70
CA ALA A 139 -19.02 16.84 36.43
C ALA A 139 -18.95 15.95 37.69
N ALA A 140 -17.84 16.01 38.43
CA ALA A 140 -17.69 15.30 39.70
C ALA A 140 -18.73 15.74 40.73
N ASP A 141 -18.90 17.07 40.91
CA ASP A 141 -19.88 17.64 41.85
C ASP A 141 -21.31 17.17 41.52
N LEU A 142 -21.71 17.23 40.24
CA LEU A 142 -23.03 16.77 39.78
C LEU A 142 -23.26 15.27 40.00
N LEU A 143 -22.24 14.43 39.82
CA LEU A 143 -22.34 12.99 40.06
C LEU A 143 -22.45 12.67 41.56
N VAL A 144 -21.74 13.40 42.41
CA VAL A 144 -21.84 13.29 43.87
C VAL A 144 -23.24 13.72 44.34
N GLU A 145 -23.76 14.84 43.84
CA GLU A 145 -25.12 15.32 44.14
C GLU A 145 -26.20 14.34 43.67
N ALA A 146 -26.05 13.79 42.46
CA ALA A 146 -26.96 12.78 41.92
C ALA A 146 -26.95 11.50 42.77
N THR A 147 -25.76 11.06 43.20
CA THR A 147 -25.60 9.91 44.10
C THR A 147 -26.25 10.16 45.46
N ALA A 148 -26.08 11.36 46.03
CA ALA A 148 -26.74 11.76 47.27
C ALA A 148 -28.27 11.81 47.14
N SER A 149 -28.78 12.02 45.92
CA SER A 149 -30.20 11.96 45.56
C SER A 149 -30.70 10.54 45.26
N GLN A 150 -29.92 9.51 45.59
CA GLN A 150 -30.22 8.08 45.37
C GLN A 150 -30.31 7.66 43.90
N GLU A 151 -29.65 8.36 42.97
CA GLU A 151 -29.49 7.89 41.59
C GLU A 151 -28.40 6.80 41.52
N THR A 152 -28.81 5.53 41.49
CA THR A 152 -27.90 4.35 41.49
C THR A 152 -26.95 4.35 40.29
N ASP A 153 -27.48 4.67 39.11
CA ASP A 153 -26.76 4.85 37.86
C ASP A 153 -25.65 5.92 37.94
N ALA A 154 -25.88 6.98 38.73
CA ALA A 154 -24.89 8.03 38.95
C ALA A 154 -23.76 7.53 39.87
N ALA A 155 -24.10 6.76 40.91
CA ALA A 155 -23.12 6.13 41.79
C ALA A 155 -22.22 5.13 41.05
N LEU A 156 -22.80 4.33 40.12
CA LEU A 156 -22.03 3.45 39.23
C LEU A 156 -21.09 4.24 38.31
N SER A 157 -21.62 5.29 37.65
CA SER A 157 -20.83 6.12 36.72
C SER A 157 -19.69 6.84 37.46
N LEU A 158 -19.96 7.37 38.66
CA LEU A 158 -18.97 8.02 39.52
C LEU A 158 -17.88 7.03 39.96
N GLY A 159 -18.27 5.85 40.45
CA GLY A 159 -17.34 4.81 40.85
C GLY A 159 -16.41 4.35 39.73
N ARG A 160 -16.94 4.18 38.51
CA ARG A 160 -16.14 3.85 37.31
C ARG A 160 -15.15 4.95 36.94
N LEU A 161 -15.62 6.21 36.87
CA LEU A 161 -14.76 7.34 36.50
C LEU A 161 -13.65 7.59 37.54
N ILE A 162 -13.89 7.33 38.83
CA ILE A 162 -12.85 7.36 39.87
C ILE A 162 -11.85 6.21 39.67
N ALA A 163 -12.35 5.01 39.38
CA ALA A 163 -11.49 3.84 39.14
C ALA A 163 -10.58 4.02 37.91
N GLU A 164 -11.07 4.74 36.90
CA GLU A 164 -10.34 5.12 35.68
C GLU A 164 -9.42 6.34 35.88
N GLY A 165 -9.56 7.08 36.99
CA GLY A 165 -8.77 8.27 37.29
C GLY A 165 -9.17 9.52 36.50
N GLU A 166 -10.40 9.57 35.98
CA GLU A 166 -10.87 10.65 35.10
C GLU A 166 -11.34 11.92 35.85
N LEU A 167 -11.64 11.79 37.14
CA LEU A 167 -12.18 12.88 37.97
C LEU A 167 -11.14 13.48 38.93
N PRO A 168 -10.93 14.81 38.91
CA PRO A 168 -9.98 15.46 39.80
C PRO A 168 -10.48 15.48 41.25
N GLY A 169 -9.57 15.26 42.21
CA GLY A 169 -9.86 15.37 43.65
C GLY A 169 -10.52 14.14 44.28
N LEU A 170 -10.79 13.08 43.52
CA LEU A 170 -11.34 11.81 44.00
C LEU A 170 -10.35 10.67 43.69
N PRO A 171 -9.56 10.18 44.66
CA PRO A 171 -8.58 9.12 44.43
C PRO A 171 -9.23 7.72 44.33
N LEU A 172 -8.52 6.77 43.72
CA LEU A 172 -8.96 5.37 43.54
C LEU A 172 -9.60 4.71 44.79
N PRO A 173 -9.11 4.92 46.04
CA PRO A 173 -9.73 4.36 47.24
C PRO A 173 -11.17 4.84 47.53
N ASP A 174 -11.65 5.88 46.85
CA ASP A 174 -13.04 6.34 46.94
C ASP A 174 -13.97 5.56 46.00
N ALA A 175 -13.44 4.92 44.93
CA ALA A 175 -14.26 4.15 43.99
C ALA A 175 -15.12 3.06 44.67
N PRO A 176 -14.59 2.26 45.62
CA PRO A 176 -15.36 1.20 46.27
C PRO A 176 -16.56 1.72 47.06
N ARG A 177 -16.47 2.94 47.59
CA ARG A 177 -17.59 3.56 48.31
C ARG A 177 -18.78 3.77 47.39
N TYR A 178 -18.56 4.36 46.22
CA TYR A 178 -19.64 4.68 45.28
C TYR A 178 -20.16 3.45 44.54
N LEU A 179 -19.25 2.55 44.12
CA LEU A 179 -19.68 1.26 43.56
C LEU A 179 -20.42 0.42 44.60
N GLY A 180 -20.02 0.48 45.88
CA GLY A 180 -20.68 -0.24 46.97
C GLY A 180 -22.11 0.25 47.22
N ILE A 181 -22.34 1.56 47.12
CA ILE A 181 -23.69 2.15 47.16
C ILE A 181 -24.54 1.57 46.03
N ALA A 182 -24.08 1.67 44.77
CA ALA A 182 -24.82 1.15 43.63
C ALA A 182 -25.09 -0.36 43.73
N ALA A 183 -24.08 -1.15 44.11
CA ALA A 183 -24.18 -2.60 44.29
C ALA A 183 -25.21 -2.97 45.37
N GLY A 184 -25.23 -2.23 46.49
CA GLY A 184 -26.19 -2.43 47.57
C GLY A 184 -27.63 -2.10 47.19
N PHE A 185 -27.84 -1.22 46.21
CA PHE A 185 -29.16 -0.92 45.64
C PHE A 185 -29.55 -1.83 44.47
N GLY A 186 -28.80 -2.91 44.23
CA GLY A 186 -29.15 -3.91 43.24
C GLY A 186 -28.52 -3.71 41.86
N GLU A 187 -27.62 -2.75 41.68
CA GLU A 187 -26.90 -2.58 40.40
C GLU A 187 -25.91 -3.72 40.19
N PRO A 188 -26.11 -4.62 39.20
CA PRO A 188 -25.25 -5.78 39.02
C PRO A 188 -23.83 -5.38 38.65
N MET A 189 -23.70 -4.40 37.76
CA MET A 189 -22.41 -3.96 37.24
C MET A 189 -21.52 -3.36 38.31
N ALA A 190 -22.08 -2.61 39.26
CA ALA A 190 -21.30 -2.05 40.35
C ALA A 190 -20.63 -3.14 41.21
N ALA A 191 -21.35 -4.25 41.46
CA ALA A 191 -20.81 -5.38 42.20
C ALA A 191 -19.73 -6.14 41.41
N PHE A 192 -19.92 -6.34 40.11
CA PHE A 192 -18.90 -6.97 39.27
C PHE A 192 -17.63 -6.11 39.10
N GLU A 193 -17.77 -4.78 38.99
CA GLU A 193 -16.62 -3.87 38.96
C GLU A 193 -15.85 -3.87 40.29
N LEU A 194 -16.56 -3.89 41.44
CA LEU A 194 -15.93 -4.08 42.75
C LEU A 194 -15.17 -5.40 42.83
N SER A 195 -15.80 -6.49 42.38
CA SER A 195 -15.16 -7.80 42.34
C SER A 195 -13.86 -7.75 41.54
N ALA A 196 -13.88 -7.13 40.36
CA ALA A 196 -12.69 -6.96 39.52
C ALA A 196 -11.60 -6.11 40.18
N LEU A 197 -11.96 -5.01 40.87
CA LEU A 197 -11.01 -4.15 41.60
C LEU A 197 -10.36 -4.84 42.81
N TYR A 198 -11.07 -5.75 43.48
CA TYR A 198 -10.47 -6.58 44.53
C TYR A 198 -9.64 -7.71 43.93
N ALA A 199 -10.12 -8.38 42.89
CA ALA A 199 -9.43 -9.52 42.27
C ALA A 199 -8.08 -9.13 41.62
N ASN A 200 -7.98 -7.92 41.05
CA ASN A 200 -6.77 -7.46 40.38
C ASN A 200 -5.73 -6.81 41.33
N GLY A 201 -6.03 -6.75 42.63
CA GLY A 201 -5.10 -6.20 43.62
C GLY A 201 -5.08 -4.68 43.74
N ALA A 202 -6.02 -3.95 43.11
CA ALA A 202 -6.01 -2.49 43.08
C ALA A 202 -6.36 -1.80 44.43
N LEU A 203 -6.86 -2.54 45.43
CA LEU A 203 -7.35 -2.03 46.72
C LEU A 203 -6.71 -2.73 47.94
N PRO A 204 -6.33 -2.05 49.03
CA PRO A 204 -5.57 -2.65 50.13
C PRO A 204 -6.44 -3.39 51.19
N ALA A 205 -6.86 -4.66 50.99
CA ALA A 205 -7.43 -5.60 52.00
C ALA A 205 -7.69 -7.00 51.36
N PRO A 206 -8.12 -8.08 52.07
CA PRO A 206 -7.98 -9.46 51.55
C PRO A 206 -8.76 -9.67 50.24
N PHE A 207 -8.00 -9.86 49.17
CA PHE A 207 -8.41 -9.71 47.78
C PHE A 207 -9.42 -10.77 47.32
N GLU A 208 -9.28 -12.00 47.79
CA GLU A 208 -10.04 -13.14 47.25
C GLU A 208 -11.46 -13.25 47.82
N GLU A 209 -11.62 -13.13 49.15
CA GLU A 209 -12.93 -13.22 49.80
C GLU A 209 -13.84 -12.04 49.42
N ALA A 210 -13.28 -10.83 49.35
CA ALA A 210 -14.01 -9.64 48.91
C ALA A 210 -14.40 -9.74 47.44
N ALA A 211 -13.49 -10.17 46.56
CA ALA A 211 -13.80 -10.39 45.15
C ALA A 211 -14.92 -11.42 44.96
N ALA A 212 -14.86 -12.55 45.67
CA ALA A 212 -15.89 -13.58 45.61
C ALA A 212 -17.24 -13.10 46.16
N HIS A 213 -17.23 -12.35 47.27
CA HIS A 213 -18.45 -11.77 47.84
C HIS A 213 -19.16 -10.87 46.82
N PHE A 214 -18.44 -9.92 46.21
CA PHE A 214 -19.03 -9.00 45.25
C PHE A 214 -19.40 -9.66 43.92
N ALA A 215 -18.69 -10.71 43.49
CA ALA A 215 -19.10 -11.49 42.31
C ALA A 215 -20.43 -12.22 42.54
N ASN A 216 -20.62 -12.80 43.73
CA ASN A 216 -21.87 -13.43 44.12
C ASN A 216 -23.01 -12.41 44.22
N LEU A 217 -22.76 -11.24 44.82
CA LEU A 217 -23.73 -10.15 44.88
C LEU A 217 -24.13 -9.68 43.47
N GLY A 218 -23.15 -9.48 42.58
CA GLY A 218 -23.40 -9.12 41.18
C GLY A 218 -24.23 -10.17 40.45
N THR A 219 -23.99 -11.45 40.70
CA THR A 219 -24.77 -12.55 40.14
C THR A 219 -26.23 -12.53 40.62
N ILE A 220 -26.45 -12.33 41.92
CA ILE A 220 -27.80 -12.21 42.49
C ILE A 220 -28.53 -11.01 41.91
N ASN A 221 -27.87 -9.86 41.86
CA ASN A 221 -28.41 -8.63 41.29
C ASN A 221 -28.76 -8.81 39.81
N LEU A 222 -27.87 -9.43 39.04
CA LEU A 222 -28.09 -9.74 37.62
C LEU A 222 -29.31 -10.64 37.42
N GLN A 223 -29.41 -11.72 38.18
CA GLN A 223 -30.56 -12.63 38.11
C GLN A 223 -31.88 -11.94 38.50
N THR A 224 -31.83 -11.06 39.50
CA THR A 224 -32.99 -10.29 39.97
C THR A 224 -33.47 -9.32 38.89
N ALA A 225 -32.55 -8.58 38.26
CA ALA A 225 -32.85 -7.68 37.17
C ALA A 225 -33.49 -8.42 35.97
N LEU A 226 -32.90 -9.55 35.55
CA LEU A 226 -33.45 -10.38 34.49
C LEU A 226 -34.86 -10.91 34.81
N ALA A 227 -35.07 -11.38 36.05
CA ALA A 227 -36.37 -11.86 36.50
C ALA A 227 -37.45 -10.76 36.52
N SER A 228 -37.05 -9.50 36.71
CA SER A 228 -37.94 -8.34 36.66
C SER A 228 -38.29 -7.88 35.23
N GLY A 229 -37.62 -8.47 34.23
CA GLY A 229 -37.77 -8.17 32.81
C GLY A 229 -36.81 -7.10 32.28
N ASP A 230 -35.88 -6.61 33.10
CA ASP A 230 -34.77 -5.78 32.63
C ASP A 230 -33.67 -6.67 32.05
N CYS A 231 -33.63 -6.75 30.73
CA CYS A 231 -32.63 -7.54 30.02
C CYS A 231 -31.50 -6.69 29.45
N ALA A 232 -31.52 -5.36 29.63
CA ALA A 232 -30.42 -4.50 29.17
C ALA A 232 -29.12 -4.83 29.93
N VAL A 233 -29.24 -5.17 31.22
CA VAL A 233 -28.13 -5.61 32.09
C VAL A 233 -27.38 -6.84 31.56
N ALA A 234 -28.03 -7.70 30.76
CA ALA A 234 -27.35 -8.82 30.12
C ALA A 234 -26.31 -8.34 29.10
N ALA A 235 -26.63 -7.29 28.35
CA ALA A 235 -25.68 -6.71 27.40
C ALA A 235 -24.51 -6.04 28.12
N GLU A 236 -24.77 -5.36 29.24
CA GLU A 236 -23.73 -4.75 30.06
C GLU A 236 -22.81 -5.81 30.67
N PHE A 237 -23.37 -6.91 31.18
CA PHE A 237 -22.59 -8.03 31.69
C PHE A 237 -21.77 -8.72 30.59
N GLY A 238 -22.35 -8.95 29.42
CA GLY A 238 -21.62 -9.46 28.26
C GLY A 238 -20.44 -8.55 27.89
N GLN A 239 -20.62 -7.23 27.94
CA GLN A 239 -19.55 -6.27 27.69
C GLN A 239 -18.47 -6.33 28.79
N PHE A 240 -18.85 -6.44 30.07
CA PHE A 240 -17.92 -6.63 31.18
C PHE A 240 -17.01 -7.86 30.97
N LEU A 241 -17.56 -8.99 30.53
CA LEU A 241 -16.77 -10.21 30.24
C LEU A 241 -15.72 -9.97 29.15
N VAL A 242 -16.06 -9.16 28.14
CA VAL A 242 -15.15 -8.79 27.05
C VAL A 242 -14.07 -7.82 27.56
N ASP A 243 -14.45 -6.80 28.33
CA ASP A 243 -13.55 -5.74 28.78
C ASP A 243 -12.53 -6.22 29.81
N LYS A 244 -12.91 -7.15 30.67
CA LYS A 244 -11.98 -7.80 31.61
C LYS A 244 -11.10 -8.87 30.97
N ASN A 245 -11.25 -9.11 29.66
CA ASN A 245 -10.48 -10.07 28.87
C ASN A 245 -10.38 -11.46 29.53
N LEU A 246 -11.51 -11.93 30.08
CA LEU A 246 -11.58 -13.23 30.76
C LEU A 246 -11.42 -14.39 29.77
N PRO A 247 -10.95 -15.57 30.21
CA PRO A 247 -10.95 -16.78 29.39
C PRO A 247 -12.34 -17.04 28.80
N ASP A 248 -12.38 -17.29 27.49
CA ASP A 248 -13.60 -17.43 26.68
C ASP A 248 -14.63 -16.29 26.83
N GLY A 249 -14.22 -15.13 27.34
CA GLY A 249 -15.10 -14.01 27.66
C GLY A 249 -15.89 -13.53 26.44
N ALA A 250 -15.28 -13.53 25.26
CA ALA A 250 -15.96 -13.21 24.01
C ALA A 250 -17.03 -14.25 23.63
N GLN A 251 -16.78 -15.54 23.83
CA GLN A 251 -17.75 -16.59 23.53
C GLN A 251 -18.92 -16.54 24.51
N ARG A 252 -18.63 -16.39 25.81
CA ARG A 252 -19.63 -16.23 26.87
C ARG A 252 -20.50 -14.99 26.63
N ALA A 253 -19.89 -13.87 26.25
CA ALA A 253 -20.60 -12.62 26.01
C ALA A 253 -21.65 -12.72 24.90
N VAL A 254 -21.43 -13.53 23.85
CA VAL A 254 -22.41 -13.73 22.76
C VAL A 254 -23.75 -14.22 23.32
N ALA A 255 -23.73 -15.23 24.21
CA ALA A 255 -24.96 -15.74 24.82
C ALA A 255 -25.70 -14.68 25.65
N TRP A 256 -24.95 -13.81 26.33
CA TRP A 256 -25.52 -12.69 27.09
C TRP A 256 -26.08 -11.58 26.20
N PHE A 257 -25.40 -11.25 25.09
CA PHE A 257 -25.94 -10.31 24.12
C PHE A 257 -27.22 -10.83 23.45
N GLU A 258 -27.33 -12.15 23.20
CA GLU A 258 -28.54 -12.76 22.64
C GLU A 258 -29.78 -12.56 23.54
N VAL A 259 -29.62 -12.59 24.86
CA VAL A 259 -30.72 -12.33 25.81
C VAL A 259 -31.31 -10.94 25.57
N ALA A 260 -30.46 -9.90 25.59
CA ALA A 260 -30.88 -8.53 25.38
C ALA A 260 -31.35 -8.25 23.93
N ALA A 261 -30.72 -8.89 22.94
CA ALA A 261 -31.06 -8.73 21.55
C ALA A 261 -32.44 -9.32 21.19
N LYS A 262 -32.91 -10.36 21.89
CA LYS A 262 -34.28 -10.89 21.73
C LYS A 262 -35.33 -9.83 22.09
N ALA A 263 -35.05 -8.98 23.07
CA ALA A 263 -35.91 -7.87 23.46
C ALA A 263 -35.81 -6.67 22.50
N GLY A 264 -34.78 -6.62 21.64
CA GLY A 264 -34.54 -5.52 20.71
C GLY A 264 -33.64 -4.42 21.26
N HIS A 265 -32.87 -4.66 22.33
CA HIS A 265 -31.96 -3.66 22.86
C HIS A 265 -30.86 -3.30 21.85
N ARG A 266 -30.79 -2.01 21.47
CA ARG A 266 -29.86 -1.45 20.48
C ARG A 266 -28.42 -1.91 20.69
N ASN A 267 -27.85 -1.68 21.88
CA ASN A 267 -26.45 -2.01 22.18
C ASN A 267 -26.15 -3.51 22.00
N ALA A 268 -27.08 -4.38 22.39
CA ALA A 268 -26.90 -5.83 22.25
C ALA A 268 -26.91 -6.27 20.78
N LEU A 269 -27.81 -5.68 19.98
CA LEU A 269 -27.89 -5.93 18.54
C LEU A 269 -26.58 -5.52 17.84
N GLU A 270 -26.02 -4.37 18.19
CA GLU A 270 -24.73 -3.91 17.65
C GLU A 270 -23.58 -4.85 18.02
N LYS A 271 -23.53 -5.31 19.28
CA LYS A 271 -22.46 -6.22 19.76
C LYS A 271 -22.55 -7.59 19.07
N LEU A 272 -23.75 -8.14 18.90
CA LEU A 272 -23.95 -9.37 18.13
C LEU A 272 -23.60 -9.19 16.65
N ALA A 273 -24.06 -8.11 16.04
CA ALA A 273 -23.77 -7.82 14.64
C ALA A 273 -22.27 -7.78 14.39
N ARG A 274 -21.51 -7.14 15.29
CA ARG A 274 -20.05 -7.12 15.25
C ARG A 274 -19.44 -8.50 15.50
N ALA A 275 -19.93 -9.25 16.49
CA ALA A 275 -19.42 -10.58 16.80
C ALA A 275 -19.55 -11.54 15.61
N TYR A 276 -20.72 -11.59 14.96
CA TYR A 276 -20.96 -12.38 13.75
C TYR A 276 -20.21 -11.84 12.53
N ALA A 277 -19.96 -10.53 12.44
CA ALA A 277 -19.18 -9.96 11.36
C ALA A 277 -17.70 -10.34 11.46
N THR A 278 -17.12 -10.31 12.67
CA THR A 278 -15.68 -10.55 12.88
C THR A 278 -15.34 -11.97 13.29
N GLY A 279 -16.32 -12.81 13.60
CA GLY A 279 -16.12 -14.14 14.17
C GLY A 279 -15.55 -14.11 15.61
N ARG A 280 -15.75 -13.02 16.36
CA ARG A 280 -15.20 -12.89 17.71
C ARG A 280 -16.17 -13.52 18.71
N GLY A 281 -15.79 -14.68 19.25
CA GLY A 281 -16.62 -15.43 20.20
C GLY A 281 -17.69 -16.31 19.57
N VAL A 282 -17.81 -16.30 18.25
CA VAL A 282 -18.81 -17.04 17.47
C VAL A 282 -18.28 -17.24 16.06
N GLU A 283 -18.75 -18.26 15.35
CA GLU A 283 -18.41 -18.43 13.93
C GLU A 283 -18.88 -17.22 13.10
N ALA A 284 -18.02 -16.72 12.19
CA ALA A 284 -18.38 -15.59 11.36
C ALA A 284 -19.53 -15.93 10.41
N GLN A 285 -20.59 -15.13 10.44
CA GLN A 285 -21.80 -15.33 9.63
C GLN A 285 -22.27 -13.97 9.07
N PRO A 286 -21.84 -13.58 7.84
CA PRO A 286 -22.13 -12.27 7.27
C PRO A 286 -23.63 -11.95 7.17
N GLU A 287 -24.45 -12.95 6.81
CA GLU A 287 -25.90 -12.79 6.72
C GLU A 287 -26.56 -12.56 8.08
N ALA A 288 -26.10 -13.27 9.12
CA ALA A 288 -26.57 -13.06 10.48
C ALA A 288 -26.16 -11.66 10.97
N ALA A 289 -24.91 -11.26 10.72
CA ALA A 289 -24.41 -9.93 11.05
C ALA A 289 -25.25 -8.83 10.40
N ARG A 290 -25.57 -8.96 9.11
CA ARG A 290 -26.41 -8.00 8.38
C ARG A 290 -27.81 -7.88 9.00
N ARG A 291 -28.44 -9.01 9.34
CA ARG A 291 -29.76 -9.02 10.01
C ARG A 291 -29.72 -8.29 11.36
N TYR A 292 -28.68 -8.51 12.16
CA TYR A 292 -28.53 -7.82 13.44
C TYR A 292 -28.24 -6.32 13.25
N TRP A 293 -27.45 -5.93 12.25
CA TRP A 293 -27.25 -4.52 11.92
C TRP A 293 -28.53 -3.83 11.46
N SER A 294 -29.35 -4.47 10.61
CA SER A 294 -30.66 -3.94 10.20
C SER A 294 -31.56 -3.68 11.41
N ARG A 295 -31.66 -4.67 12.31
CA ARG A 295 -32.43 -4.52 13.56
C ARG A 295 -31.84 -3.45 14.48
N ALA A 296 -30.52 -3.31 14.51
CA ALA A 296 -29.86 -2.25 15.28
C ALA A 296 -30.22 -0.86 14.72
N VAL A 297 -30.25 -0.69 13.40
CA VAL A 297 -30.68 0.57 12.75
C VAL A 297 -32.15 0.87 13.03
N GLU A 298 -33.03 -0.13 12.96
CA GLU A 298 -34.44 -0.01 13.38
C GLU A 298 -34.56 0.43 14.86
N ALA A 299 -33.63 -0.02 15.70
CA ALA A 299 -33.51 0.39 17.10
C ALA A 299 -32.74 1.72 17.29
N GLY A 300 -32.44 2.47 16.22
CA GLY A 300 -31.77 3.78 16.29
C GLY A 300 -30.24 3.73 16.41
N SER A 301 -29.59 2.66 15.92
CA SER A 301 -28.13 2.55 15.90
C SER A 301 -27.50 3.40 14.80
N VAL A 302 -26.65 4.35 15.19
CA VAL A 302 -25.81 5.10 14.26
C VAL A 302 -24.70 4.21 13.68
N ALA A 303 -24.05 3.38 14.51
CA ALA A 303 -23.01 2.47 14.05
C ALA A 303 -23.52 1.46 13.01
N GLY A 304 -24.78 1.04 13.14
CA GLY A 304 -25.44 0.19 12.16
C GLY A 304 -25.63 0.84 10.79
N LEU A 305 -25.83 2.16 10.73
CA LEU A 305 -25.93 2.89 9.45
C LEU A 305 -24.63 2.76 8.64
N ALA A 306 -23.49 3.00 9.28
CA ALA A 306 -22.18 2.88 8.65
C ALA A 306 -21.85 1.42 8.30
N ALA A 307 -22.14 0.47 9.20
CA ALA A 307 -21.85 -0.95 8.97
C ALA A 307 -22.66 -1.54 7.81
N LEU A 308 -23.96 -1.21 7.69
CA LEU A 308 -24.75 -1.66 6.54
C LEU A 308 -24.33 -0.98 5.24
N ALA A 309 -23.99 0.32 5.30
CA ALA A 309 -23.45 1.02 4.13
C ALA A 309 -22.15 0.37 3.65
N GLU A 310 -21.25 -0.01 4.57
CA GLU A 310 -20.01 -0.73 4.24
C GLU A 310 -20.30 -2.07 3.56
N GLN A 311 -21.22 -2.87 4.10
CA GLN A 311 -21.58 -4.16 3.50
C GLN A 311 -22.16 -4.02 2.09
N ASP A 312 -23.03 -3.04 1.87
CA ASP A 312 -23.62 -2.79 0.56
C ASP A 312 -22.57 -2.29 -0.45
N LEU A 313 -21.64 -1.42 -0.01
CA LEU A 313 -20.50 -0.97 -0.82
C LEU A 313 -19.56 -2.13 -1.18
N ILE A 314 -19.27 -3.04 -0.25
CA ILE A 314 -18.49 -4.26 -0.51
C ILE A 314 -19.22 -5.18 -1.51
N ALA A 315 -20.55 -5.21 -1.49
CA ALA A 315 -21.35 -5.90 -2.49
C ALA A 315 -21.41 -5.16 -3.86
N GLY A 316 -20.74 -4.02 -3.98
CA GLY A 316 -20.72 -3.20 -5.21
C GLY A 316 -21.96 -2.34 -5.42
N LEU A 317 -22.76 -2.10 -4.37
CA LEU A 317 -23.98 -1.31 -4.43
C LEU A 317 -23.70 0.16 -4.08
N ASP A 318 -23.67 1.02 -5.08
CA ASP A 318 -23.64 2.48 -4.93
C ASP A 318 -25.02 3.08 -5.22
N THR A 319 -25.93 2.97 -4.25
CA THR A 319 -27.30 3.51 -4.36
C THR A 319 -27.45 4.81 -3.58
N GLN A 320 -28.49 5.59 -3.91
CA GLN A 320 -28.82 6.80 -3.15
C GLN A 320 -29.07 6.50 -1.66
N ASP A 321 -29.64 5.33 -1.35
CA ASP A 321 -29.89 4.89 0.02
C ASP A 321 -28.58 4.63 0.79
N VAL A 322 -27.60 3.97 0.17
CA VAL A 322 -26.26 3.76 0.76
C VAL A 322 -25.58 5.09 1.05
N ARG A 323 -25.61 6.02 0.09
CA ARG A 323 -25.06 7.37 0.27
C ARG A 323 -25.78 8.14 1.38
N HIS A 324 -27.09 8.01 1.48
CA HIS A 324 -27.89 8.64 2.52
C HIS A 324 -27.55 8.08 3.91
N ARG A 325 -27.47 6.75 4.08
CA ARG A 325 -27.05 6.12 5.34
C ARG A 325 -25.65 6.58 5.77
N LEU A 326 -24.71 6.66 4.82
CA LEU A 326 -23.36 7.14 5.08
C LEU A 326 -23.33 8.60 5.53
N GLN A 327 -24.07 9.48 4.84
CA GLN A 327 -24.23 10.88 5.24
C GLN A 327 -24.85 11.03 6.62
N LEU A 328 -25.87 10.23 6.93
CA LEU A 328 -26.56 10.24 8.22
C LEU A 328 -25.65 9.75 9.35
N ALA A 329 -24.85 8.71 9.11
CA ALA A 329 -23.84 8.24 10.07
C ALA A 329 -22.78 9.32 10.36
N MET A 330 -22.29 10.02 9.32
CA MET A 330 -21.37 11.15 9.48
C MET A 330 -22.01 12.33 10.22
N ALA A 331 -23.26 12.68 9.89
CA ALA A 331 -24.00 13.75 10.57
C ALA A 331 -24.21 13.46 12.06
N ASN A 332 -24.42 12.19 12.42
CA ASN A 332 -24.46 11.73 13.81
C ASN A 332 -23.07 11.59 14.45
N GLY A 333 -22.00 11.84 13.70
CA GLY A 333 -20.63 11.89 14.20
C GLY A 333 -19.99 10.54 14.44
N ASP A 334 -20.35 9.49 13.70
CA ASP A 334 -19.67 8.19 13.76
C ASP A 334 -18.26 8.27 13.13
N PRO A 335 -17.18 8.03 13.90
CA PRO A 335 -15.82 8.06 13.39
C PRO A 335 -15.57 7.10 12.22
N ASN A 336 -16.23 5.93 12.19
CA ASN A 336 -16.05 4.94 11.12
C ASN A 336 -16.69 5.39 9.80
N ALA A 337 -17.78 6.16 9.87
CA ALA A 337 -18.44 6.70 8.70
C ALA A 337 -17.53 7.65 7.91
N PHE A 338 -16.71 8.46 8.58
CA PHE A 338 -15.73 9.33 7.92
C PHE A 338 -14.65 8.53 7.19
N LEU A 339 -14.13 7.47 7.80
CA LEU A 339 -13.17 6.57 7.16
C LEU A 339 -13.77 5.92 5.91
N LEU A 340 -14.98 5.38 6.04
CA LEU A 340 -15.69 4.72 4.95
C LEU A 340 -16.00 5.70 3.80
N ALA A 341 -16.47 6.90 4.13
CA ALA A 341 -16.73 7.94 3.14
C ALA A 341 -15.45 8.43 2.44
N ALA A 342 -14.35 8.57 3.18
CA ALA A 342 -13.07 8.92 2.58
C ALA A 342 -12.60 7.86 1.58
N ARG A 343 -12.72 6.57 1.92
CA ARG A 343 -12.42 5.45 1.01
C ARG A 343 -13.33 5.44 -0.21
N PHE A 344 -14.64 5.59 0.00
CA PHE A 344 -15.65 5.65 -1.06
C PHE A 344 -15.37 6.77 -2.06
N TYR A 345 -15.20 8.01 -1.59
CA TYR A 345 -14.97 9.16 -2.47
C TYR A 345 -13.57 9.17 -3.10
N ARG A 346 -12.61 8.38 -2.57
CA ARG A 346 -11.32 8.11 -3.23
C ARG A 346 -11.44 7.10 -4.38
N GLY A 347 -12.57 6.38 -4.49
CA GLY A 347 -12.82 5.39 -5.55
C GLY A 347 -12.62 3.94 -5.13
N ASP A 348 -12.52 3.64 -3.82
CA ASP A 348 -12.65 2.26 -3.34
C ASP A 348 -14.08 1.74 -3.57
N PHE A 349 -14.32 0.44 -3.36
CA PHE A 349 -15.64 -0.18 -3.56
C PHE A 349 -16.19 -0.05 -4.99
N ASN A 350 -15.32 0.22 -5.97
CA ASN A 350 -15.69 0.49 -7.37
C ASN A 350 -16.52 1.79 -7.53
N ALA A 351 -16.47 2.69 -6.56
CA ALA A 351 -17.09 4.00 -6.65
C ALA A 351 -16.34 4.90 -7.63
N LYS A 352 -17.05 5.84 -8.26
CA LYS A 352 -16.40 6.91 -9.02
C LYS A 352 -15.75 7.88 -8.04
N ALA A 353 -14.46 8.14 -8.20
CA ALA A 353 -13.74 9.10 -7.36
C ALA A 353 -14.37 10.50 -7.45
N ASP A 354 -14.62 11.11 -6.29
CA ASP A 354 -15.12 12.49 -6.12
C ASP A 354 -14.25 13.20 -5.09
N PHE A 355 -13.18 13.83 -5.57
CA PHE A 355 -12.21 14.47 -4.71
C PHE A 355 -12.75 15.71 -3.98
N ARG A 356 -13.80 16.34 -4.51
CA ARG A 356 -14.45 17.48 -3.85
C ARG A 356 -15.24 16.99 -2.64
N ALA A 357 -16.02 15.92 -2.80
CA ALA A 357 -16.72 15.28 -1.71
C ALA A 357 -15.74 14.69 -0.68
N LEU A 358 -14.65 14.07 -1.16
CA LEU A 358 -13.56 13.59 -0.31
C LEU A 358 -13.01 14.73 0.56
N GLN A 359 -12.68 15.88 -0.04
CA GLN A 359 -12.19 17.03 0.70
C GLN A 359 -13.20 17.53 1.74
N GLN A 360 -14.50 17.57 1.41
CA GLN A 360 -15.54 17.96 2.38
C GLN A 360 -15.63 17.02 3.58
N VAL A 361 -15.62 15.70 3.35
CA VAL A 361 -15.61 14.68 4.41
C VAL A 361 -14.39 14.86 5.30
N LEU A 362 -13.24 15.11 4.69
CA LEU A 362 -11.99 15.28 5.37
C LEU A 362 -11.94 16.58 6.20
N ASP A 363 -12.43 17.70 5.66
CA ASP A 363 -12.53 18.97 6.38
C ASP A 363 -13.43 18.82 7.63
N GLN A 364 -14.58 18.14 7.48
CA GLN A 364 -15.48 17.82 8.59
C GLN A 364 -14.80 16.92 9.64
N ALA A 365 -14.03 15.93 9.20
CA ALA A 365 -13.28 15.07 10.10
C ALA A 365 -12.23 15.89 10.87
N THR A 366 -11.44 16.74 10.21
CA THR A 366 -10.37 17.50 10.89
C THR A 366 -10.86 18.44 11.97
N ALA A 367 -12.11 18.91 11.90
CA ALA A 367 -12.72 19.76 12.93
C ALA A 367 -13.01 19.02 14.24
N ARG A 368 -12.95 17.69 14.27
CA ARG A 368 -13.29 16.86 15.44
C ARG A 368 -12.03 16.37 16.15
N SER A 369 -12.12 16.11 17.46
CA SER A 369 -11.03 15.54 18.27
C SER A 369 -10.95 14.01 18.23
N ASP A 370 -12.06 13.32 17.92
CA ASP A 370 -12.21 11.86 18.01
C ASP A 370 -11.97 11.10 16.69
N VAL A 371 -11.37 11.75 15.71
CA VAL A 371 -11.12 11.13 14.40
C VAL A 371 -10.04 10.04 14.51
N SER A 372 -10.31 8.91 13.87
CA SER A 372 -9.35 7.82 13.75
C SER A 372 -8.07 8.27 13.06
N ILE A 373 -6.91 7.86 13.61
CA ILE A 373 -5.60 8.08 13.01
C ILE A 373 -5.51 7.58 11.56
N PHE A 374 -6.30 6.57 11.17
CA PHE A 374 -6.34 6.06 9.80
C PHE A 374 -7.07 6.98 8.83
N THR A 375 -8.10 7.71 9.30
CA THR A 375 -8.77 8.74 8.48
C THR A 375 -7.83 9.92 8.25
N LEU A 376 -7.11 10.31 9.31
CA LEU A 376 -6.08 11.35 9.21
C LEU A 376 -4.92 10.90 8.30
N ASP A 377 -4.52 9.63 8.31
CA ASP A 377 -3.48 9.12 7.38
C ASP A 377 -3.93 9.19 5.92
N ILE A 378 -5.21 8.89 5.62
CA ILE A 378 -5.75 9.06 4.26
C ILE A 378 -5.69 10.54 3.84
N LEU A 379 -6.08 11.45 4.73
CA LEU A 379 -6.00 12.89 4.50
C LEU A 379 -4.57 13.38 4.26
N GLY A 380 -3.68 13.02 5.18
CA GLY A 380 -2.27 13.38 5.10
C GLY A 380 -1.67 12.87 3.78
N ASN A 381 -1.95 11.62 3.41
CA ASN A 381 -1.51 11.07 2.13
C ASN A 381 -2.10 11.80 0.93
N ALA A 382 -3.39 12.15 0.96
CA ALA A 382 -4.02 12.89 -0.13
C ALA A 382 -3.40 14.27 -0.31
N MET A 383 -3.09 14.98 0.78
CA MET A 383 -2.40 16.28 0.75
C MET A 383 -0.94 16.17 0.35
N LEU A 384 -0.23 15.11 0.76
CA LEU A 384 1.15 14.85 0.31
C LEU A 384 1.23 14.57 -1.19
N SER A 385 0.28 13.77 -1.70
CA SER A 385 0.27 13.29 -3.08
C SER A 385 -0.64 14.09 -4.00
N GLY A 386 -1.18 15.23 -3.57
CA GLY A 386 -2.09 16.04 -4.40
C GLY A 386 -3.26 15.23 -4.99
N GLN A 387 -3.76 14.21 -4.29
CA GLN A 387 -4.89 13.43 -4.78
C GLN A 387 -6.15 14.32 -4.77
N GLY A 388 -6.53 14.80 -5.95
CA GLY A 388 -7.71 15.63 -6.13
C GLY A 388 -7.54 17.13 -5.87
N THR A 389 -6.37 17.57 -5.43
CA THR A 389 -6.01 18.98 -5.19
C THR A 389 -4.50 19.18 -5.44
N ALA A 390 -3.98 20.41 -5.44
CA ALA A 390 -2.53 20.59 -5.46
C ALA A 390 -1.90 20.08 -4.14
N PRO A 391 -0.68 19.48 -4.17
CA PRO A 391 -0.01 19.06 -2.94
C PRO A 391 0.13 20.21 -1.93
N ASP A 392 -0.18 19.94 -0.67
CA ASP A 392 -0.05 20.89 0.45
C ASP A 392 0.77 20.23 1.57
N LEU A 393 2.09 20.39 1.46
CA LEU A 393 3.05 19.77 2.37
C LEU A 393 2.93 20.31 3.80
N GLN A 394 2.51 21.56 3.97
CA GLN A 394 2.35 22.18 5.29
C GLN A 394 1.14 21.61 6.02
N LYS A 395 -0.01 21.51 5.34
CA LYS A 395 -1.19 20.87 5.93
C LYS A 395 -0.95 19.39 6.19
N ALA A 396 -0.33 18.68 5.25
CA ALA A 396 0.05 17.29 5.45
C ALA A 396 0.89 17.11 6.72
N LYS A 397 1.94 17.93 6.89
CA LYS A 397 2.78 17.92 8.09
C LYS A 397 1.95 18.16 9.35
N ALA A 398 1.08 19.17 9.38
CA ALA A 398 0.23 19.46 10.53
C ALA A 398 -0.69 18.29 10.90
N ILE A 399 -1.22 17.57 9.91
CA ILE A 399 -2.04 16.37 10.14
C ILE A 399 -1.20 15.24 10.73
N TYR A 400 0.01 15.00 10.22
CA TYR A 400 0.88 13.96 10.73
C TYR A 400 1.41 14.29 12.14
N GLU A 401 1.71 15.55 12.44
CA GLU A 401 2.01 16.01 13.81
C GLU A 401 0.81 15.81 14.75
N ARG A 402 -0.40 16.04 14.26
CA ARG A 402 -1.62 15.72 15.01
C ARG A 402 -1.79 14.21 15.23
N ILE A 403 -1.50 13.36 14.23
CA ILE A 403 -1.50 11.91 14.40
C ILE A 403 -0.51 11.52 15.50
N LEU A 404 0.72 12.05 15.45
CA LEU A 404 1.76 11.80 16.45
C LEU A 404 1.30 12.18 17.87
N ALA A 405 0.49 13.23 18.02
CA ALA A 405 -0.06 13.65 19.31
C ALA A 405 -1.00 12.64 19.97
N TYR A 406 -1.53 11.64 19.23
CA TYR A 406 -2.28 10.52 19.83
C TYR A 406 -1.39 9.64 20.71
N GLY A 407 -0.07 9.65 20.51
CA GLY A 407 0.89 8.92 21.34
C GLY A 407 0.78 7.39 21.28
N THR A 408 -0.01 6.84 20.35
CA THR A 408 -0.14 5.39 20.16
C THR A 408 1.01 4.85 19.31
N ALA A 409 1.28 3.55 19.42
CA ALA A 409 2.30 2.90 18.57
C ALA A 409 1.99 3.00 17.08
N ASP A 410 0.72 2.88 16.71
CA ASP A 410 0.28 3.01 15.32
C ASP A 410 0.41 4.46 14.82
N ALA A 411 0.19 5.45 15.68
CA ALA A 411 0.44 6.86 15.34
C ALA A 411 1.93 7.13 15.08
N GLU A 412 2.82 6.63 15.95
CA GLU A 412 4.28 6.69 15.75
C GLU A 412 4.68 5.98 14.42
N ALA A 413 4.04 4.85 14.10
CA ALA A 413 4.29 4.14 12.85
C ALA A 413 3.83 4.91 11.60
N ILE A 414 2.64 5.48 11.64
CA ILE A 414 2.09 6.30 10.56
C ILE A 414 2.96 7.55 10.35
N TYR A 415 3.38 8.21 11.43
CA TYR A 415 4.30 9.35 11.37
C TYR A 415 5.65 8.96 10.79
N GLY A 416 6.23 7.84 11.23
CA GLY A 416 7.46 7.28 10.66
C GLY A 416 7.34 7.01 9.16
N ARG A 417 6.23 6.42 8.70
CA ARG A 417 5.96 6.22 7.27
C ARG A 417 5.83 7.54 6.49
N TYR A 418 5.24 8.56 7.09
CA TYR A 418 5.22 9.91 6.52
C TYR A 418 6.64 10.46 6.34
N LEU A 419 7.50 10.36 7.36
CA LEU A 419 8.89 10.83 7.28
C LEU A 419 9.67 10.13 6.16
N LEU A 420 9.47 8.80 6.00
CA LEU A 420 10.06 8.04 4.90
C LEU A 420 9.53 8.48 3.53
N LYS A 421 8.22 8.70 3.40
CA LYS A 421 7.57 9.07 2.13
C LYS A 421 7.85 10.51 1.71
N SER A 422 7.95 11.43 2.66
CA SER A 422 8.22 12.85 2.42
C SER A 422 9.70 13.17 2.22
N GLY A 423 10.59 12.22 2.52
CA GLY A 423 12.03 12.48 2.56
C GLY A 423 12.43 13.44 3.68
N ALA A 424 11.60 13.59 4.72
CA ALA A 424 11.87 14.50 5.85
C ALA A 424 12.94 13.97 6.82
N GLY A 425 13.27 12.68 6.77
CA GLY A 425 14.44 12.11 7.45
C GLY A 425 14.24 10.66 7.92
N ILE A 426 15.06 9.76 7.38
CA ILE A 426 15.02 8.32 7.73
C ILE A 426 15.42 8.08 9.19
N GLU A 427 16.42 8.80 9.71
CA GLU A 427 16.89 8.63 11.10
C GLU A 427 15.80 8.97 12.13
N GLN A 428 15.03 10.03 11.86
CA GLN A 428 13.88 10.38 12.68
C GLN A 428 12.82 9.27 12.61
N ALA A 429 12.51 8.77 11.41
CA ALA A 429 11.57 7.67 11.24
C ALA A 429 11.99 6.43 12.03
N VAL A 430 13.27 6.03 11.94
CA VAL A 430 13.83 4.90 12.70
C VAL A 430 13.70 5.12 14.21
N THR A 431 14.01 6.31 14.70
CA THR A 431 13.92 6.65 16.13
C THR A 431 12.48 6.52 16.65
N HIS A 432 11.50 7.08 15.93
CA HIS A 432 10.08 6.99 16.29
C HIS A 432 9.60 5.53 16.28
N LEU A 433 9.97 4.76 15.25
CA LEU A 433 9.58 3.36 15.12
C LEU A 433 10.23 2.46 16.17
N GLN A 434 11.49 2.68 16.53
CA GLN A 434 12.20 1.96 17.60
C GLN A 434 11.51 2.14 18.95
N LYS A 435 11.15 3.39 19.27
CA LYS A 435 10.42 3.71 20.49
C LYS A 435 9.07 2.96 20.55
N ALA A 436 8.41 2.82 19.41
CA ALA A 436 7.12 2.12 19.31
C ALA A 436 7.24 0.59 19.22
N GLU A 437 8.42 0.02 18.96
CA GLU A 437 8.61 -1.42 18.70
C GLU A 437 8.23 -2.30 19.91
N ALA A 438 8.50 -1.80 21.12
CA ALA A 438 8.22 -2.50 22.38
C ALA A 438 6.72 -2.81 22.58
N THR A 439 5.84 -2.08 21.89
CA THR A 439 4.38 -2.25 22.00
C THR A 439 3.84 -3.45 21.23
N GLY A 440 4.62 -4.02 20.30
CA GLY A 440 4.20 -5.14 19.48
C GLY A 440 3.28 -4.79 18.30
N SER A 441 3.10 -3.50 17.96
CA SER A 441 2.30 -3.11 16.77
C SER A 441 2.82 -3.78 15.49
N ALA A 442 1.89 -4.38 14.75
CA ALA A 442 2.16 -4.98 13.45
C ALA A 442 2.58 -3.93 12.40
N LEU A 443 2.04 -2.70 12.50
CA LEU A 443 2.39 -1.61 11.58
C LEU A 443 3.81 -1.09 11.83
N VAL A 444 4.22 -0.97 13.10
CA VAL A 444 5.60 -0.62 13.48
C VAL A 444 6.57 -1.68 12.96
N THR A 445 6.32 -2.95 13.29
CA THR A 445 7.22 -4.06 12.95
C THR A 445 7.34 -4.29 11.44
N THR A 446 6.26 -4.12 10.68
CA THR A 446 6.32 -4.15 9.20
C THR A 446 7.07 -2.97 8.61
N THR A 447 6.90 -1.76 9.15
CA THR A 447 7.64 -0.58 8.67
C THR A 447 9.13 -0.69 8.98
N LEU A 448 9.50 -1.18 10.17
CA LEU A 448 10.88 -1.49 10.52
C LEU A 448 11.48 -2.58 9.63
N ALA A 449 10.70 -3.62 9.31
CA ALA A 449 11.13 -4.65 8.37
C ALA A 449 11.38 -4.09 6.96
N ASP A 450 10.58 -3.11 6.53
CA ASP A 450 10.77 -2.42 5.25
C ASP A 450 12.04 -1.57 5.26
N ILE A 451 12.32 -0.87 6.36
CA ILE A 451 13.59 -0.16 6.52
C ILE A 451 14.76 -1.15 6.54
N ALA A 452 14.66 -2.23 7.31
CA ALA A 452 15.70 -3.25 7.45
C ALA A 452 16.01 -3.97 6.12
N ALA A 453 15.01 -4.10 5.24
CA ALA A 453 15.18 -4.62 3.88
C ALA A 453 16.17 -3.78 3.07
N CYS A 454 16.20 -2.48 3.33
CA CYS A 454 16.89 -1.48 2.52
C CYS A 454 18.13 -0.90 3.20
N ARG A 455 18.19 -0.95 4.54
CA ARG A 455 19.31 -0.48 5.37
C ARG A 455 19.65 -1.51 6.44
N GLN A 456 20.73 -2.26 6.25
CA GLN A 456 21.22 -3.21 7.27
C GLN A 456 21.94 -2.53 8.45
N GLU A 457 22.40 -1.29 8.30
CA GLU A 457 23.11 -0.53 9.35
C GLU A 457 22.23 -0.23 10.58
N THR A 458 20.91 -0.38 10.45
CA THR A 458 19.97 -0.26 11.57
C THR A 458 20.06 -1.43 12.56
N GLY A 459 20.74 -2.53 12.20
CA GLY A 459 20.92 -3.71 13.05
C GLY A 459 19.67 -4.59 13.20
N PHE A 460 18.64 -4.37 12.37
CA PHE A 460 17.38 -5.10 12.44
C PHE A 460 17.40 -6.39 11.59
N ASP A 461 16.88 -7.48 12.15
CA ASP A 461 16.61 -8.72 11.42
C ASP A 461 15.23 -8.64 10.74
N GLN A 462 15.21 -8.35 9.44
CA GLN A 462 13.99 -8.26 8.64
C GLN A 462 13.14 -9.55 8.73
N PRO A 463 13.64 -10.76 8.44
CA PRO A 463 12.87 -12.00 8.62
C PRO A 463 12.27 -12.18 10.01
N ALA A 464 12.97 -11.79 11.08
CA ALA A 464 12.43 -11.87 12.44
C ALA A 464 11.27 -10.89 12.68
N LEU A 465 11.43 -9.64 12.25
CA LEU A 465 10.39 -8.61 12.33
C LEU A 465 9.14 -8.99 11.55
N LEU A 466 9.31 -9.49 10.32
CA LEU A 466 8.21 -9.96 9.50
C LEU A 466 7.51 -11.17 10.13
N ARG A 467 8.23 -12.12 10.74
CA ARG A 467 7.63 -13.25 11.48
C ARG A 467 6.79 -12.77 12.66
N LYS A 468 7.28 -11.79 13.43
CA LYS A 468 6.54 -11.17 14.54
C LYS A 468 5.25 -10.50 14.06
N ALA A 469 5.32 -9.73 12.97
CA ALA A 469 4.14 -9.11 12.37
C ALA A 469 3.15 -10.14 11.79
N ALA A 470 3.66 -11.20 11.16
CA ALA A 470 2.85 -12.27 10.59
C ALA A 470 2.15 -13.12 11.67
N SER A 471 2.78 -13.35 12.82
CA SER A 471 2.12 -13.98 13.97
C SER A 471 0.99 -13.13 14.54
N ALA A 472 1.06 -11.81 14.40
CA ALA A 472 -0.03 -10.89 14.72
C ALA A 472 -1.12 -10.81 13.63
N GLY A 473 -1.05 -11.66 12.59
CA GLY A 473 -2.05 -11.71 11.53
C GLY A 473 -1.94 -10.59 10.50
N ASN A 474 -0.78 -9.93 10.36
CA ASN A 474 -0.62 -8.87 9.37
C ASN A 474 -0.50 -9.44 7.94
N PRO A 475 -1.44 -9.14 7.02
CA PRO A 475 -1.44 -9.69 5.65
C PRO A 475 -0.21 -9.28 4.83
N LEU A 476 0.24 -8.02 4.97
CA LEU A 476 1.41 -7.49 4.27
C LEU A 476 2.69 -8.22 4.70
N ALA A 477 2.84 -8.49 5.99
CA ALA A 477 3.97 -9.26 6.53
C ALA A 477 3.98 -10.69 6.01
N LEU A 478 2.81 -11.36 6.03
CA LEU A 478 2.64 -12.71 5.49
C LEU A 478 3.05 -12.78 4.01
N ARG A 479 2.59 -11.81 3.20
CA ARG A 479 2.96 -11.71 1.78
C ARG A 479 4.45 -11.47 1.57
N LYS A 480 5.07 -10.58 2.37
CA LYS A 480 6.52 -10.32 2.28
C LYS A 480 7.34 -11.55 2.69
N LEU A 481 6.95 -12.27 3.74
CA LEU A 481 7.56 -13.55 4.11
C LEU A 481 7.41 -14.60 3.02
N ALA A 482 6.24 -14.69 2.38
CA ALA A 482 6.01 -15.61 1.29
C ALA A 482 6.99 -15.39 0.14
N ARG A 483 7.25 -14.12 -0.22
CA ARG A 483 8.27 -13.74 -1.21
C ARG A 483 9.68 -14.15 -0.78
N LEU A 484 10.05 -13.93 0.49
CA LEU A 484 11.35 -14.38 1.01
C LEU A 484 11.49 -15.91 0.97
N SER A 485 10.42 -16.65 1.30
CA SER A 485 10.38 -18.11 1.17
C SER A 485 10.57 -18.57 -0.29
N LEU A 486 10.01 -17.85 -1.26
CA LEU A 486 10.26 -18.12 -2.69
C LEU A 486 11.72 -17.87 -3.08
N ASP A 487 12.33 -16.80 -2.58
CA ASP A 487 13.72 -16.46 -2.91
C ASP A 487 14.71 -17.54 -2.45
N VAL A 488 14.42 -18.21 -1.32
CA VAL A 488 15.20 -19.35 -0.81
C VAL A 488 14.74 -20.70 -1.37
N GLY A 489 13.80 -20.71 -2.34
CA GLY A 489 13.31 -21.91 -3.02
C GLY A 489 12.25 -22.73 -2.27
N ASN A 490 11.76 -22.26 -1.11
CA ASN A 490 10.74 -22.94 -0.32
C ASN A 490 9.31 -22.60 -0.81
N LYS A 491 8.93 -23.19 -1.95
CA LYS A 491 7.62 -22.97 -2.59
C LYS A 491 6.44 -23.36 -1.72
N ALA A 492 6.54 -24.45 -0.96
CA ALA A 492 5.46 -24.95 -0.11
C ALA A 492 5.12 -23.95 1.01
N GLN A 493 6.13 -23.44 1.71
CA GLN A 493 5.93 -22.43 2.75
C GLN A 493 5.38 -21.12 2.16
N ALA A 494 5.88 -20.71 0.99
CA ALA A 494 5.38 -19.53 0.30
C ALA A 494 3.89 -19.65 -0.04
N ALA A 495 3.45 -20.80 -0.55
CA ALA A 495 2.04 -21.07 -0.87
C ALA A 495 1.14 -20.90 0.37
N THR A 496 1.49 -21.52 1.49
CA THR A 496 0.73 -21.40 2.75
C THR A 496 0.65 -19.95 3.24
N LEU A 497 1.74 -19.20 3.14
CA LEU A 497 1.79 -17.80 3.57
C LEU A 497 0.95 -16.90 2.65
N PHE A 498 0.99 -17.10 1.33
CA PHE A 498 0.13 -16.37 0.41
C PHE A 498 -1.35 -16.70 0.61
N GLU A 499 -1.70 -17.96 0.83
CA GLU A 499 -3.09 -18.38 1.08
C GLU A 499 -3.62 -17.76 2.37
N LYS A 500 -2.81 -17.69 3.42
CA LYS A 500 -3.17 -17.00 4.67
C LYS A 500 -3.28 -15.49 4.49
N ALA A 501 -2.41 -14.86 3.70
CA ALA A 501 -2.53 -13.44 3.38
C ALA A 501 -3.78 -13.14 2.53
N ALA A 502 -4.08 -14.02 1.57
CA ALA A 502 -5.25 -13.92 0.70
C ALA A 502 -6.56 -14.08 1.48
N SER A 503 -6.64 -15.01 2.45
CA SER A 503 -7.83 -15.16 3.30
C SER A 503 -8.08 -13.95 4.21
N LEU A 504 -7.04 -13.15 4.47
CA LEU A 504 -7.11 -11.86 5.16
C LEU A 504 -7.36 -10.67 4.22
N GLY A 505 -7.63 -10.93 2.94
CA GLY A 505 -7.99 -9.91 1.95
C GLY A 505 -6.83 -9.26 1.19
N ASP A 506 -5.58 -9.76 1.30
CA ASP A 506 -4.46 -9.23 0.50
C ASP A 506 -4.62 -9.63 -0.98
N ARG A 507 -5.08 -8.67 -1.78
CA ARG A 507 -5.31 -8.83 -3.22
C ARG A 507 -4.03 -9.14 -4.00
N ILE A 508 -2.87 -8.62 -3.55
CA ILE A 508 -1.59 -8.90 -4.20
C ILE A 508 -1.15 -10.34 -3.90
N ALA A 509 -1.40 -10.84 -2.68
CA ALA A 509 -1.15 -12.24 -2.33
C ALA A 509 -2.04 -13.19 -3.13
N MET A 510 -3.32 -12.84 -3.35
CA MET A 510 -4.21 -13.59 -4.24
C MET A 510 -3.62 -13.71 -5.66
N ILE A 511 -3.16 -12.60 -6.24
CA ILE A 511 -2.55 -12.54 -7.58
C ILE A 511 -1.25 -13.36 -7.63
N GLU A 512 -0.38 -13.20 -6.63
CA GLU A 512 0.90 -13.93 -6.60
C GLU A 512 0.70 -15.44 -6.43
N ARG A 513 -0.28 -15.85 -5.62
CA ARG A 513 -0.65 -17.26 -5.49
C ARG A 513 -1.25 -17.81 -6.76
N ALA A 514 -2.19 -17.10 -7.41
CA ALA A 514 -2.77 -17.51 -8.67
C ALA A 514 -1.68 -17.70 -9.75
N ALA A 515 -0.74 -16.76 -9.86
CA ALA A 515 0.39 -16.87 -10.77
C ALA A 515 1.30 -18.07 -10.45
N ALA A 516 1.47 -18.43 -9.18
CA ALA A 516 2.22 -19.62 -8.80
C ALA A 516 1.48 -20.91 -9.22
N ILE A 517 0.18 -20.99 -8.96
CA ILE A 517 -0.66 -22.13 -9.35
C ILE A 517 -0.61 -22.34 -10.87
N LEU A 518 -0.76 -21.28 -11.67
CA LEU A 518 -0.74 -21.38 -13.13
C LEU A 518 0.61 -21.82 -13.70
N ARG A 519 1.73 -21.53 -13.02
CA ARG A 519 3.06 -22.03 -13.41
C ARG A 519 3.29 -23.49 -13.04
N GLU A 520 2.62 -23.96 -11.99
CA GLU A 520 2.74 -25.33 -11.48
C GLU A 520 1.75 -26.28 -12.17
N ALA A 521 0.66 -25.75 -12.72
CA ALA A 521 -0.37 -26.53 -13.40
C ALA A 521 0.13 -27.08 -14.75
N GLU A 522 0.27 -28.40 -14.84
CA GLU A 522 0.64 -29.10 -16.09
C GLU A 522 -0.54 -29.26 -17.06
N GLN A 523 -1.80 -29.16 -16.60
CA GLN A 523 -3.02 -29.23 -17.43
C GLN A 523 -4.14 -28.31 -16.92
N ALA A 524 -5.05 -27.92 -17.83
CA ALA A 524 -6.26 -27.17 -17.49
C ALA A 524 -7.21 -28.03 -16.64
N GLY A 525 -7.32 -27.73 -15.35
CA GLY A 525 -8.11 -28.51 -14.39
C GLY A 525 -8.52 -27.72 -13.15
N ARG A 526 -8.66 -28.41 -12.01
CA ARG A 526 -9.08 -27.81 -10.71
C ARG A 526 -8.18 -26.66 -10.27
N GLU A 527 -6.88 -26.74 -10.55
CA GLU A 527 -5.87 -25.72 -10.21
C GLU A 527 -6.09 -24.42 -10.98
N ALA A 528 -6.40 -24.50 -12.28
CA ALA A 528 -6.75 -23.33 -13.09
C ALA A 528 -8.02 -22.65 -12.58
N LYS A 529 -8.99 -23.42 -12.06
CA LYS A 529 -10.21 -22.86 -11.44
C LYS A 529 -9.89 -22.11 -10.14
N VAL A 530 -9.07 -22.67 -9.26
CA VAL A 530 -8.65 -21.98 -8.01
C VAL A 530 -7.88 -20.70 -8.33
N ALA A 531 -7.00 -20.74 -9.34
CA ALA A 531 -6.30 -19.53 -9.80
C ALA A 531 -7.30 -18.48 -10.32
N ALA A 532 -8.28 -18.87 -11.14
CA ALA A 532 -9.31 -17.97 -11.63
C ALA A 532 -10.13 -17.34 -10.49
N GLU A 533 -10.55 -18.12 -9.50
CA GLU A 533 -11.27 -17.64 -8.32
C GLU A 533 -10.46 -16.60 -7.52
N LEU A 534 -9.15 -16.82 -7.34
CA LEU A 534 -8.26 -15.85 -6.68
C LEU A 534 -8.11 -14.56 -7.49
N ILE A 535 -8.01 -14.67 -8.82
CA ILE A 535 -7.88 -13.51 -9.72
C ILE A 535 -9.18 -12.69 -9.70
N ASP A 536 -10.34 -13.36 -9.70
CA ASP A 536 -11.65 -12.71 -9.61
C ASP A 536 -11.86 -12.05 -8.25
N ALA A 537 -11.50 -12.74 -7.16
CA ALA A 537 -11.53 -12.18 -5.81
C ALA A 537 -10.61 -10.94 -5.68
N ALA A 538 -9.40 -10.98 -6.26
CA ALA A 538 -8.49 -9.84 -6.27
C ALA A 538 -9.08 -8.61 -6.98
N GLY A 539 -9.92 -8.82 -8.00
CA GLY A 539 -10.60 -7.78 -8.77
C GLY A 539 -11.98 -7.34 -8.25
N ALA A 540 -12.53 -8.02 -7.23
CA ALA A 540 -13.86 -7.76 -6.69
C ALA A 540 -13.97 -6.43 -5.92
N PRO A 541 -15.16 -5.79 -5.82
CA PRO A 541 -15.40 -4.60 -5.00
C PRO A 541 -14.86 -4.73 -3.57
N GLY A 542 -14.30 -3.64 -3.03
CA GLY A 542 -13.81 -3.58 -1.65
C GLY A 542 -12.59 -2.67 -1.47
N GLU A 543 -12.00 -2.70 -0.28
CA GLU A 543 -10.81 -1.92 0.06
C GLU A 543 -9.61 -2.31 -0.81
N GLY A 544 -8.86 -1.31 -1.29
CA GLY A 544 -7.63 -1.53 -2.04
C GLY A 544 -7.82 -2.08 -3.46
N ILE A 545 -9.04 -2.00 -4.01
CA ILE A 545 -9.37 -2.52 -5.34
C ILE A 545 -8.52 -1.90 -6.45
N ILE A 546 -8.20 -0.61 -6.35
CA ILE A 546 -7.37 0.09 -7.35
C ILE A 546 -5.98 -0.57 -7.41
N ALA A 547 -5.33 -0.76 -6.25
CA ALA A 547 -4.03 -1.41 -6.16
C ALA A 547 -4.09 -2.88 -6.62
N GLY A 548 -5.16 -3.60 -6.28
CA GLY A 548 -5.39 -4.98 -6.74
C GLY A 548 -5.53 -5.06 -8.26
N ARG A 549 -6.36 -4.21 -8.88
CA ARG A 549 -6.55 -4.15 -10.33
C ARG A 549 -5.29 -3.74 -11.07
N LEU A 550 -4.53 -2.79 -10.53
CA LEU A 550 -3.25 -2.38 -11.07
C LEU A 550 -2.23 -3.53 -11.06
N ALA A 551 -2.10 -4.22 -9.92
CA ALA A 551 -1.24 -5.39 -9.80
C ALA A 551 -1.68 -6.52 -10.74
N LEU A 552 -2.98 -6.70 -10.92
CA LEU A 552 -3.55 -7.71 -11.82
C LEU A 552 -3.23 -7.38 -13.29
N TYR A 553 -3.45 -6.12 -13.68
CA TYR A 553 -3.09 -5.61 -15.00
C TYR A 553 -1.59 -5.83 -15.29
N GLN A 554 -0.72 -5.45 -14.36
CA GLN A 554 0.73 -5.66 -14.50
C GLN A 554 1.08 -7.15 -14.61
N ALA A 555 0.42 -8.03 -13.85
CA ALA A 555 0.66 -9.46 -13.90
C ALA A 555 0.27 -10.08 -15.25
N LEU A 556 -0.87 -9.65 -15.83
CA LEU A 556 -1.31 -10.05 -17.17
C LEU A 556 -0.35 -9.55 -18.26
N ARG A 557 0.03 -8.27 -18.21
CA ARG A 557 0.96 -7.67 -19.19
C ARG A 557 2.34 -8.28 -19.18
N ASN A 558 2.81 -8.74 -18.03
CA ASN A 558 4.09 -9.42 -17.89
C ASN A 558 3.98 -10.94 -18.15
N GLY A 559 2.84 -11.44 -18.63
CA GLY A 559 2.60 -12.86 -18.94
C GLY A 559 2.53 -13.78 -17.72
N ARG A 560 2.55 -13.25 -16.49
CA ARG A 560 2.59 -14.04 -15.24
C ARG A 560 1.31 -14.81 -14.97
N LEU A 561 0.20 -14.39 -15.57
CA LEU A 561 -1.12 -15.01 -15.47
C LEU A 561 -1.62 -15.58 -16.81
N GLY A 562 -0.72 -15.70 -17.80
CA GLY A 562 -1.10 -15.94 -19.19
C GLY A 562 -1.53 -14.66 -19.91
N GLU A 563 -1.55 -14.71 -21.24
CA GLU A 563 -1.97 -13.59 -22.08
C GLU A 563 -3.51 -13.55 -22.18
N ASP A 564 -4.11 -12.48 -21.63
CA ASP A 564 -5.53 -12.18 -21.79
C ASP A 564 -5.69 -10.68 -22.08
N ALA A 565 -5.59 -10.34 -23.36
CA ALA A 565 -5.68 -8.97 -23.84
C ALA A 565 -7.06 -8.34 -23.54
N GLY A 566 -8.13 -9.13 -23.55
CA GLY A 566 -9.48 -8.67 -23.26
C GLY A 566 -9.61 -8.22 -21.80
N ARG A 567 -9.19 -9.07 -20.87
CA ARG A 567 -9.18 -8.75 -19.43
C ARG A 567 -8.24 -7.61 -19.09
N SER A 568 -7.05 -7.57 -19.71
CA SER A 568 -6.10 -6.46 -19.57
C SER A 568 -6.73 -5.13 -20.00
N THR A 569 -7.44 -5.11 -21.13
CA THR A 569 -8.12 -3.91 -21.65
C THR A 569 -9.26 -3.47 -20.72
N ALA A 570 -10.09 -4.41 -20.26
CA ALA A 570 -11.17 -4.12 -19.32
C ALA A 570 -10.65 -3.53 -17.99
N LEU A 571 -9.56 -4.10 -17.44
CA LEU A 571 -8.92 -3.56 -16.23
C LEU A 571 -8.41 -2.14 -16.46
N LEU A 572 -7.77 -1.89 -17.60
CA LEU A 572 -7.27 -0.56 -17.94
C LEU A 572 -8.41 0.48 -18.03
N GLN A 573 -9.55 0.11 -18.61
CA GLN A 573 -10.75 0.96 -18.65
C GLN A 573 -11.26 1.30 -17.24
N THR A 574 -11.31 0.32 -16.34
CA THR A 574 -11.74 0.59 -14.96
C THR A 574 -10.75 1.45 -14.19
N LEU A 575 -9.45 1.28 -14.42
CA LEU A 575 -8.38 2.09 -13.81
C LEU A 575 -8.37 3.52 -14.36
N THR A 576 -8.82 3.73 -15.59
CA THR A 576 -8.90 5.06 -16.21
C THR A 576 -9.78 6.02 -15.41
N ALA A 577 -10.80 5.50 -14.73
CA ALA A 577 -11.75 6.26 -13.93
C ALA A 577 -11.32 6.46 -12.46
N SER A 578 -10.21 5.85 -12.01
CA SER A 578 -9.77 5.95 -10.60
C SER A 578 -8.95 7.21 -10.30
N PHE A 579 -8.36 7.84 -11.32
CA PHE A 579 -7.42 8.96 -11.16
C PHE A 579 -6.24 8.64 -10.23
N ASP A 580 -5.88 7.36 -10.11
CA ASP A 580 -4.72 6.93 -9.34
C ASP A 580 -3.41 7.24 -10.11
N PRO A 581 -2.41 7.89 -9.49
CA PRO A 581 -1.16 8.24 -10.17
C PRO A 581 -0.42 7.06 -10.81
N ALA A 582 -0.42 5.88 -10.15
CA ALA A 582 0.27 4.71 -10.67
C ALA A 582 -0.52 4.07 -11.82
N ALA A 583 -1.85 4.09 -11.76
CA ALA A 583 -2.72 3.73 -12.88
C ALA A 583 -2.52 4.65 -14.10
N ASP A 584 -2.46 5.97 -13.89
CA ASP A 584 -2.24 6.96 -14.95
C ASP A 584 -0.91 6.70 -15.69
N VAL A 585 0.15 6.33 -14.97
CA VAL A 585 1.44 5.93 -15.55
C VAL A 585 1.32 4.69 -16.44
N GLU A 586 0.65 3.64 -15.97
CA GLU A 586 0.50 2.40 -16.74
C GLU A 586 -0.36 2.61 -18.00
N ILE A 587 -1.41 3.43 -17.91
CA ILE A 587 -2.27 3.79 -19.05
C ILE A 587 -1.45 4.46 -20.14
N VAL A 588 -0.65 5.46 -19.77
CA VAL A 588 0.17 6.19 -20.75
C VAL A 588 1.27 5.28 -21.32
N ARG A 589 1.89 4.44 -20.48
CA ARG A 589 2.92 3.48 -20.91
C ARG A 589 2.37 2.48 -21.93
N ASP A 590 1.16 2.00 -21.74
CA ASP A 590 0.50 1.09 -22.67
C ASP A 590 0.18 1.74 -24.02
N ARG A 591 -0.33 2.97 -23.98
CA ARG A 591 -0.60 3.76 -25.18
C ARG A 591 0.66 4.06 -25.99
N LEU A 592 1.78 4.37 -25.32
CA LEU A 592 3.08 4.55 -25.99
C LEU A 592 3.58 3.25 -26.64
N LYS A 593 3.48 2.11 -25.95
CA LYS A 593 3.91 0.81 -26.50
C LYS A 593 3.09 0.36 -27.71
N SER A 594 1.80 0.66 -27.73
CA SER A 594 0.91 0.34 -28.85
C SER A 594 1.08 1.29 -30.05
N GLY A 595 1.93 2.33 -29.93
CA GLY A 595 2.07 3.37 -30.95
C GLY A 595 0.85 4.28 -31.10
N SER A 596 -0.12 4.19 -30.17
CA SER A 596 -1.33 5.02 -30.20
C SER A 596 -1.06 6.50 -29.87
N ILE A 597 0.10 6.81 -29.31
CA ILE A 597 0.58 8.18 -29.08
C ILE A 597 1.97 8.30 -29.70
N THR A 598 2.09 9.14 -30.73
CA THR A 598 3.36 9.42 -31.44
C THR A 598 3.92 10.82 -31.15
N SER A 599 3.14 11.71 -30.51
CA SER A 599 3.55 13.03 -30.01
C SER A 599 2.53 13.56 -28.99
N ILE A 600 2.80 14.71 -28.36
CA ILE A 600 2.12 15.41 -27.25
C ILE A 600 0.58 15.22 -27.23
N ASP A 601 0.10 14.06 -26.79
CA ASP A 601 -1.32 13.82 -26.52
C ASP A 601 -1.70 14.64 -25.28
N PRO A 602 -2.63 15.62 -25.40
CA PRO A 602 -3.06 16.42 -24.26
C PRO A 602 -3.59 15.59 -23.10
N GLU A 603 -4.25 14.46 -23.38
CA GLU A 603 -4.78 13.58 -22.34
C GLU A 603 -3.66 12.87 -21.58
N ALA A 604 -2.72 12.25 -22.30
CA ALA A 604 -1.57 11.59 -21.69
C ALA A 604 -0.69 12.58 -20.90
N ARG A 605 -0.47 13.78 -21.45
CA ARG A 605 0.24 14.85 -20.75
C ARG A 605 -0.48 15.24 -19.46
N GLN A 606 -1.79 15.47 -19.50
CA GLN A 606 -2.55 15.84 -18.30
C GLN A 606 -2.50 14.75 -17.23
N ARG A 607 -2.60 13.47 -17.62
CA ARG A 607 -2.46 12.32 -16.71
C ARG A 607 -1.07 12.29 -16.06
N LEU A 608 -0.02 12.41 -16.87
CA LEU A 608 1.36 12.43 -16.37
C LEU A 608 1.63 13.65 -15.49
N GLU A 609 1.12 14.84 -15.83
CA GLU A 609 1.25 16.05 -15.01
C GLU A 609 0.61 15.83 -13.63
N ARG A 610 -0.61 15.30 -13.57
CA ARG A 610 -1.25 14.96 -12.30
C ARG A 610 -0.41 13.95 -11.50
N ALA A 611 -0.02 12.85 -12.13
CA ALA A 611 0.76 11.81 -11.46
C ALA A 611 2.16 12.30 -11.01
N ALA A 612 2.80 13.15 -11.81
CA ALA A 612 4.09 13.78 -11.50
C ALA A 612 3.96 14.79 -10.36
N THR A 613 2.90 15.63 -10.37
CA THR A 613 2.59 16.51 -9.23
C THR A 613 2.28 15.72 -7.96
N ALA A 614 1.77 14.48 -8.11
CA ALA A 614 1.50 13.58 -6.99
C ALA A 614 2.75 12.89 -6.40
N GLY A 615 3.94 13.19 -6.94
CA GLY A 615 5.21 12.60 -6.46
C GLY A 615 5.58 11.28 -7.13
N ASN A 616 4.87 10.85 -8.18
CA ASN A 616 5.22 9.61 -8.89
C ASN A 616 6.47 9.82 -9.77
N ALA A 617 7.60 9.21 -9.39
CA ALA A 617 8.88 9.40 -10.07
C ALA A 617 8.88 8.87 -11.52
N ASP A 618 8.15 7.79 -11.81
CA ASP A 618 8.00 7.28 -13.18
C ASP A 618 7.20 8.26 -14.05
N ALA A 619 6.14 8.87 -13.50
CA ALA A 619 5.38 9.90 -14.19
C ALA A 619 6.24 11.13 -14.50
N MET A 620 7.07 11.56 -13.54
CA MET A 620 8.02 12.66 -13.74
C MET A 620 9.01 12.36 -14.87
N LEU A 621 9.57 11.15 -14.92
CA LEU A 621 10.47 10.72 -16.00
C LEU A 621 9.77 10.68 -17.36
N MET A 622 8.59 10.04 -17.42
CA MET A 622 7.82 9.95 -18.66
C MET A 622 7.38 11.34 -19.17
N LEU A 623 7.00 12.24 -18.25
CA LEU A 623 6.68 13.62 -18.57
C LEU A 623 7.91 14.38 -19.07
N ALA A 624 9.08 14.18 -18.45
CA ALA A 624 10.33 14.75 -18.91
C ALA A 624 10.65 14.33 -20.36
N HIS A 625 10.52 13.04 -20.67
CA HIS A 625 10.72 12.54 -22.04
C HIS A 625 9.72 13.13 -23.04
N LEU A 626 8.44 13.24 -22.66
CA LEU A 626 7.41 13.81 -23.51
C LEU A 626 7.62 15.30 -23.78
N LEU A 627 8.10 16.06 -22.79
CA LEU A 627 8.41 17.48 -22.91
C LEU A 627 9.77 17.75 -23.60
N ALA A 628 10.69 16.79 -23.59
CA ALA A 628 12.00 16.94 -24.23
C ALA A 628 11.92 17.02 -25.77
N ALA A 629 10.81 16.59 -26.36
CA ALA A 629 10.57 16.65 -27.80
C ALA A 629 10.41 18.08 -28.34
N ASP A 630 10.05 19.06 -27.49
CA ASP A 630 9.89 20.47 -27.86
C ASP A 630 10.94 21.36 -27.18
N LYS A 631 11.61 22.20 -27.97
CA LYS A 631 12.62 23.16 -27.48
C LYS A 631 12.02 24.15 -26.47
N ALA A 632 10.74 24.53 -26.61
CA ALA A 632 10.09 25.46 -25.69
C ALA A 632 9.92 24.88 -24.27
N THR A 633 9.83 23.56 -24.14
CA THR A 633 9.61 22.85 -22.87
C THR A 633 10.87 22.17 -22.32
N ALA A 634 12.03 22.33 -22.96
CA ALA A 634 13.28 21.67 -22.58
C ALA A 634 13.74 21.95 -21.12
N ALA A 635 13.54 23.18 -20.64
CA ALA A 635 13.84 23.53 -19.25
C ALA A 635 12.91 22.83 -18.26
N GLN A 636 11.62 22.72 -18.59
CA GLN A 636 10.63 22.00 -17.78
C GLN A 636 10.92 20.50 -17.78
N ALA A 637 11.30 19.94 -18.92
CA ALA A 637 11.72 18.54 -19.05
C ALA A 637 12.90 18.22 -18.12
N THR A 638 13.90 19.11 -18.07
CA THR A 638 15.08 18.93 -17.22
C THR A 638 14.73 18.99 -15.74
N GLU A 639 13.89 19.94 -15.30
CA GLU A 639 13.48 20.00 -13.90
C GLU A 639 12.66 18.76 -13.48
N TRP A 640 11.78 18.25 -14.33
CA TRP A 640 11.06 16.99 -14.06
C TRP A 640 12.00 15.79 -13.97
N LEU A 641 13.02 15.72 -14.83
CA LEU A 641 14.06 14.69 -14.76
C LEU A 641 14.82 14.75 -13.43
N ILE A 642 15.20 15.96 -12.99
CA ILE A 642 15.87 16.17 -11.70
C ILE A 642 14.98 15.70 -10.55
N ARG A 643 13.70 16.09 -10.54
CA ARG A 643 12.75 15.66 -9.50
C ARG A 643 12.55 14.14 -9.47
N ALA A 644 12.45 13.50 -10.64
CA ALA A 644 12.37 12.05 -10.73
C ALA A 644 13.61 11.39 -10.08
N ALA A 645 14.79 11.95 -10.34
CA ALA A 645 16.04 11.47 -9.76
C ALA A 645 16.13 11.73 -8.24
N GLU A 646 15.65 12.87 -7.75
CA GLU A 646 15.55 13.18 -6.31
C GLU A 646 14.66 12.18 -5.57
N GLN A 647 13.65 11.61 -6.24
CA GLN A 647 12.78 10.56 -5.71
C GLN A 647 13.35 9.14 -5.89
N GLY A 648 14.59 9.01 -6.38
CA GLY A 648 15.26 7.72 -6.52
C GLY A 648 14.88 6.93 -7.77
N ASN A 649 14.38 7.55 -8.84
CA ASN A 649 14.20 6.85 -10.11
C ASN A 649 15.57 6.55 -10.76
N SER A 650 15.92 5.26 -10.90
CA SER A 650 17.22 4.82 -11.40
C SER A 650 17.51 5.24 -12.85
N GLU A 651 16.50 5.29 -13.71
CA GLU A 651 16.65 5.69 -15.11
C GLU A 651 16.90 7.20 -15.22
N ALA A 652 16.16 8.00 -14.45
CA ALA A 652 16.40 9.44 -14.32
C ALA A 652 17.82 9.72 -13.82
N LEU A 653 18.27 9.02 -12.78
CA LEU A 653 19.63 9.15 -12.24
C LEU A 653 20.72 8.81 -13.28
N SER A 654 20.45 7.84 -14.16
CA SER A 654 21.40 7.45 -15.19
C SER A 654 21.60 8.52 -16.28
N THR A 655 20.56 9.31 -16.55
CA THR A 655 20.48 10.31 -17.64
C THR A 655 20.63 11.76 -17.17
N LEU A 656 20.89 11.98 -15.88
CA LEU A 656 21.08 13.31 -15.30
C LEU A 656 22.18 14.13 -16.01
N PRO A 657 21.99 15.46 -16.14
CA PRO A 657 23.07 16.37 -16.52
C PRO A 657 24.28 16.23 -15.59
N THR A 658 25.49 16.33 -16.15
CA THR A 658 26.75 16.26 -15.37
C THR A 658 27.08 17.56 -14.64
N ASP A 659 26.13 18.50 -14.54
CA ASP A 659 26.30 19.74 -13.81
C ASP A 659 26.48 19.48 -12.30
N ARG A 660 27.54 20.05 -11.72
CA ARG A 660 27.91 19.77 -10.33
C ARG A 660 26.85 20.20 -9.32
N ALA A 661 26.13 21.30 -9.57
CA ALA A 661 25.07 21.77 -8.67
C ALA A 661 23.86 20.82 -8.70
N VAL A 662 23.47 20.35 -9.89
CA VAL A 662 22.42 19.33 -10.06
C VAL A 662 22.80 18.03 -9.34
N LEU A 663 24.01 17.54 -9.58
CA LEU A 663 24.50 16.32 -8.94
C LEU A 663 24.50 16.45 -7.40
N THR A 664 24.96 17.59 -6.87
CA THR A 664 24.99 17.84 -5.43
C THR A 664 23.57 17.84 -4.84
N ARG A 665 22.63 18.56 -5.49
CA ARG A 665 21.21 18.63 -5.10
C ARG A 665 20.58 17.24 -5.04
N VAL A 666 20.76 16.43 -6.08
CA VAL A 666 20.19 15.08 -6.15
C VAL A 666 20.81 14.17 -5.09
N THR A 667 22.15 14.15 -4.95
CA THR A 667 22.80 13.29 -3.95
C THR A 667 22.37 13.63 -2.52
N ALA A 668 22.16 14.91 -2.21
CA ALA A 668 21.66 15.33 -0.90
C ALA A 668 20.22 14.83 -0.64
N SER A 669 19.36 14.88 -1.65
CA SER A 669 17.99 14.35 -1.56
C SER A 669 17.99 12.84 -1.33
N LEU A 670 18.85 12.10 -2.04
CA LEU A 670 18.99 10.64 -1.93
C LEU A 670 19.50 10.15 -0.56
N GLU A 671 19.97 11.03 0.33
CA GLU A 671 20.28 10.65 1.71
C GLU A 671 19.03 10.46 2.57
N ASN A 672 17.92 11.09 2.19
CA ASN A 672 16.66 11.05 2.93
C ASN A 672 15.60 10.12 2.30
N VAL A 673 15.90 9.50 1.16
CA VAL A 673 15.01 8.55 0.48
C VAL A 673 15.40 7.12 0.83
N LEU A 674 14.41 6.30 1.17
CA LEU A 674 14.64 4.88 1.46
C LEU A 674 14.92 4.13 0.15
N LEU A 675 16.20 3.93 -0.17
CA LEU A 675 16.64 3.25 -1.39
C LEU A 675 16.70 1.74 -1.17
N CYS A 676 15.76 1.03 -1.79
CA CYS A 676 15.56 -0.42 -1.62
C CYS A 676 15.99 -1.25 -2.82
N ASP A 677 16.43 -0.61 -3.91
CA ASP A 677 16.81 -1.25 -5.15
C ASP A 677 18.29 -1.03 -5.47
N GLY A 678 18.95 -2.11 -5.92
CA GLY A 678 20.37 -2.08 -6.25
C GLY A 678 20.70 -1.12 -7.40
N ASP A 679 19.77 -0.90 -8.33
CA ASP A 679 19.96 -0.01 -9.48
C ASP A 679 20.16 1.44 -9.03
N THR A 680 19.26 1.93 -8.19
CA THR A 680 19.31 3.30 -7.65
C THR A 680 20.52 3.50 -6.76
N LEU A 681 20.87 2.52 -5.92
CA LEU A 681 22.09 2.56 -5.10
C LEU A 681 23.37 2.58 -5.97
N ALA A 682 23.40 1.79 -7.05
CA ALA A 682 24.50 1.79 -8.01
C ALA A 682 24.61 3.15 -8.74
N GLN A 683 23.49 3.76 -9.13
CA GLN A 683 23.50 5.10 -9.71
C GLN A 683 23.92 6.17 -8.69
N LYS A 684 23.48 6.07 -7.43
CA LYS A 684 23.93 6.94 -6.33
C LYS A 684 25.46 6.88 -6.16
N ALA A 685 26.05 5.69 -6.19
CA ALA A 685 27.51 5.52 -6.16
C ALA A 685 28.20 6.21 -7.35
N ARG A 686 27.64 6.07 -8.56
CA ARG A 686 28.12 6.77 -9.76
C ARG A 686 28.08 8.29 -9.60
N LEU A 687 27.02 8.85 -9.02
CA LEU A 687 26.91 10.29 -8.79
C LEU A 687 27.95 10.80 -7.77
N TYR A 688 28.15 10.09 -6.66
CA TYR A 688 29.17 10.45 -5.67
C TYR A 688 30.58 10.54 -6.27
N ARG A 689 30.90 9.61 -7.19
CA ARG A 689 32.15 9.65 -7.94
C ARG A 689 32.25 10.87 -8.84
N LEU A 690 31.19 11.24 -9.58
CA LEU A 690 31.20 12.43 -10.43
C LEU A 690 31.43 13.71 -9.60
N LEU A 691 31.03 13.70 -8.33
CA LEU A 691 31.30 14.77 -7.35
C LEU A 691 32.70 14.71 -6.71
N GLY A 692 33.46 13.63 -6.95
CA GLY A 692 34.79 13.40 -6.39
C GLY A 692 34.80 12.78 -4.98
N ASN A 693 33.68 12.26 -4.48
CA ASN A 693 33.57 11.66 -3.15
C ASN A 693 33.72 10.12 -3.22
N GLN A 694 34.95 9.63 -3.14
CA GLN A 694 35.28 8.21 -3.29
C GLN A 694 34.78 7.33 -2.14
N ASP A 695 34.83 7.84 -0.91
CA ASP A 695 34.39 7.10 0.29
C ASP A 695 32.87 6.85 0.24
N ALA A 696 32.09 7.89 -0.08
CA ALA A 696 30.65 7.76 -0.23
C ALA A 696 30.27 6.88 -1.43
N ALA A 697 31.00 6.96 -2.54
CA ALA A 697 30.79 6.07 -3.68
C ALA A 697 31.04 4.60 -3.32
N SER A 698 32.12 4.31 -2.58
CA SER A 698 32.47 2.96 -2.14
C SER A 698 31.45 2.40 -1.14
N ALA A 699 30.98 3.21 -0.19
CA ALA A 699 29.94 2.83 0.77
C ALA A 699 28.59 2.55 0.08
N ALA A 700 28.20 3.41 -0.88
CA ALA A 700 26.98 3.23 -1.66
C ALA A 700 27.06 1.96 -2.53
N LEU A 701 28.21 1.68 -3.16
CA LEU A 701 28.44 0.47 -3.94
C LEU A 701 28.37 -0.78 -3.05
N ALA A 702 29.04 -0.81 -1.90
CA ALA A 702 28.98 -1.94 -0.97
C ALA A 702 27.54 -2.22 -0.51
N THR A 703 26.71 -1.18 -0.38
CA THR A 703 25.28 -1.32 -0.08
C THR A 703 24.51 -1.87 -1.28
N ALA A 704 24.77 -1.35 -2.49
CA ALA A 704 24.19 -1.84 -3.73
C ALA A 704 24.47 -3.33 -3.96
N GLU A 705 25.71 -3.78 -3.73
CA GLU A 705 26.11 -5.18 -3.87
C GLU A 705 25.35 -6.09 -2.91
N ARG A 706 25.24 -5.68 -1.64
CA ARG A 706 24.50 -6.42 -0.62
C ARG A 706 23.04 -6.60 -1.02
N VAL A 707 22.38 -5.52 -1.46
CA VAL A 707 20.98 -5.55 -1.91
C VAL A 707 20.81 -6.37 -3.21
N ALA A 708 21.80 -6.35 -4.11
CA ALA A 708 21.76 -7.06 -5.39
C ALA A 708 22.01 -8.58 -5.30
N THR A 709 22.37 -9.13 -4.14
CA THR A 709 22.73 -10.57 -4.01
C THR A 709 21.59 -11.55 -4.34
N THR A 710 20.33 -11.09 -4.41
CA THR A 710 19.18 -12.00 -4.62
C THR A 710 18.32 -11.78 -5.87
N ARG A 711 18.52 -10.79 -6.77
CA ARG A 711 17.56 -10.58 -7.90
C ARG A 711 18.12 -9.99 -9.21
N SER A 712 17.26 -10.14 -10.23
CA SER A 712 17.25 -9.84 -11.69
C SER A 712 18.57 -9.55 -12.44
N PRO A 713 18.74 -10.08 -13.66
CA PRO A 713 19.95 -9.84 -14.48
C PRO A 713 20.27 -8.34 -14.68
N ARG A 714 19.23 -7.52 -14.89
CA ARG A 714 19.37 -6.06 -15.04
C ARG A 714 20.06 -5.40 -13.84
N GLN A 715 19.76 -5.84 -12.62
CA GLN A 715 20.34 -5.28 -11.40
C GLN A 715 21.82 -5.62 -11.25
N ILE A 716 22.17 -6.86 -11.56
CA ILE A 716 23.56 -7.31 -11.56
C ILE A 716 24.38 -6.52 -12.61
N PHE A 717 23.79 -6.21 -13.76
CA PHE A 717 24.42 -5.35 -14.77
C PHE A 717 24.62 -3.91 -14.30
N ALA A 718 23.59 -3.27 -13.74
CA ALA A 718 23.69 -1.89 -13.25
C ALA A 718 24.78 -1.77 -12.16
N LEU A 719 24.85 -2.76 -11.29
CA LEU A 719 25.92 -2.88 -10.30
C LEU A 719 27.29 -2.98 -10.95
N ALA A 720 27.44 -3.84 -11.96
CA ALA A 720 28.70 -3.97 -12.69
C ALA A 720 29.11 -2.66 -13.37
N GLN A 721 28.15 -1.91 -13.94
CA GLN A 721 28.41 -0.58 -14.49
C GLN A 721 28.88 0.41 -13.41
N ALA A 722 28.34 0.34 -12.20
CA ALA A 722 28.79 1.18 -11.09
C ALA A 722 30.20 0.78 -10.61
N VAL A 723 30.52 -0.51 -10.53
CA VAL A 723 31.88 -1.00 -10.25
C VAL A 723 32.85 -0.48 -11.33
N MET A 724 32.50 -0.63 -12.62
CA MET A 724 33.31 -0.11 -13.73
C MET A 724 33.44 1.42 -13.72
N ALA A 725 32.42 2.12 -13.24
CA ALA A 725 32.46 3.55 -13.08
C ALA A 725 33.48 3.94 -12.00
N ILE A 726 33.70 3.21 -10.91
CA ILE A 726 34.61 3.60 -9.81
C ILE A 726 36.14 3.62 -10.18
N THR A 727 36.47 3.56 -11.49
CA THR A 727 37.69 4.08 -12.17
C THR A 727 38.92 3.13 -12.24
N PRO A 728 39.93 3.39 -13.11
CA PRO A 728 40.48 2.38 -14.03
C PRO A 728 41.95 1.99 -13.74
N GLN A 729 42.33 1.77 -12.48
CA GLN A 729 43.73 1.46 -12.14
C GLN A 729 43.95 0.17 -11.31
N ALA A 730 42.90 -0.50 -10.84
CA ALA A 730 43.02 -1.79 -10.17
C ALA A 730 42.50 -2.92 -11.06
N THR A 731 43.35 -3.92 -11.31
CA THR A 731 42.98 -5.18 -11.99
C THR A 731 41.86 -5.91 -11.25
N ASP A 732 41.85 -5.84 -9.92
CA ASP A 732 40.89 -6.56 -9.06
C ASP A 732 39.43 -6.08 -9.22
N ASP A 733 39.19 -4.78 -9.38
CA ASP A 733 37.85 -4.25 -9.62
C ASP A 733 37.36 -4.48 -11.06
N THR A 734 38.27 -4.56 -12.02
CA THR A 734 37.95 -4.96 -13.39
C THR A 734 37.51 -6.43 -13.43
N GLU A 735 38.21 -7.29 -12.70
CA GLU A 735 37.82 -8.69 -12.51
C GLU A 735 36.48 -8.81 -11.75
N ARG A 736 36.27 -7.97 -10.74
CA ARG A 736 35.00 -7.91 -9.99
C ARG A 736 33.83 -7.52 -10.88
N ALA A 737 33.97 -6.46 -11.69
CA ALA A 737 32.96 -6.07 -12.66
C ALA A 737 32.71 -7.18 -13.69
N ALA A 738 33.77 -7.85 -14.16
CA ALA A 738 33.65 -8.98 -15.09
C ALA A 738 32.86 -10.15 -14.49
N ARG A 739 33.07 -10.49 -13.22
CA ARG A 739 32.29 -11.53 -12.52
C ARG A 739 30.81 -11.18 -12.44
N LEU A 740 30.47 -9.92 -12.17
CA LEU A 740 29.09 -9.46 -12.14
C LEU A 740 28.47 -9.47 -13.54
N LEU A 741 29.17 -8.93 -14.55
CA LEU A 741 28.73 -8.97 -15.93
C LEU A 741 28.52 -10.40 -16.42
N LEU A 742 29.41 -11.33 -16.09
CA LEU A 742 29.28 -12.75 -16.39
C LEU A 742 28.00 -13.33 -15.81
N LYS A 743 27.75 -13.14 -14.52
CA LYS A 743 26.53 -13.62 -13.86
C LYS A 743 25.26 -13.05 -14.50
N SER A 744 25.26 -11.77 -14.85
CA SER A 744 24.14 -11.13 -15.55
C SER A 744 23.96 -11.65 -16.98
N ALA A 745 25.06 -11.89 -17.69
CA ALA A 745 25.07 -12.32 -19.08
C ALA A 745 24.65 -13.79 -19.21
N GLU A 746 25.08 -14.67 -18.29
CA GLU A 746 24.65 -16.07 -18.20
C GLU A 746 23.15 -16.19 -17.94
N ALA A 747 22.56 -15.22 -17.24
CA ALA A 747 21.13 -15.11 -17.04
C ALA A 747 20.38 -14.49 -18.24
N GLY A 748 21.04 -14.28 -19.38
CA GLY A 748 20.43 -13.90 -20.66
C GLY A 748 20.30 -12.40 -20.90
N TYR A 749 20.96 -11.54 -20.12
CA TYR A 749 20.83 -10.09 -20.31
C TYR A 749 21.80 -9.56 -21.39
N GLY A 750 21.27 -9.22 -22.56
CA GLY A 750 22.03 -8.80 -23.74
C GLY A 750 23.04 -7.69 -23.48
N LYS A 751 22.64 -6.59 -22.80
CA LYS A 751 23.55 -5.49 -22.45
C LYS A 751 24.75 -5.94 -21.61
N ALA A 752 24.57 -6.92 -20.73
CA ALA A 752 25.68 -7.48 -19.96
C ALA A 752 26.61 -8.33 -20.83
N SER A 753 26.06 -9.16 -21.71
CA SER A 753 26.85 -9.93 -22.68
C SER A 753 27.71 -9.00 -23.54
N LEU A 754 27.14 -7.89 -24.02
CA LEU A 754 27.88 -6.90 -24.81
C LEU A 754 28.99 -6.21 -24.00
N ALA A 755 28.68 -5.76 -22.78
CA ALA A 755 29.67 -5.10 -21.93
C ALA A 755 30.81 -6.04 -21.52
N LEU A 756 30.49 -7.32 -21.27
CA LEU A 756 31.49 -8.35 -20.96
C LEU A 756 32.38 -8.63 -22.18
N ALA A 757 31.78 -8.74 -23.36
CA ALA A 757 32.50 -8.95 -24.61
C ALA A 757 33.53 -7.82 -24.86
N ARG A 758 33.11 -6.56 -24.69
CA ARG A 758 34.00 -5.39 -24.80
C ARG A 758 35.12 -5.41 -23.77
N LEU A 759 34.86 -5.93 -22.57
CA LEU A 759 35.85 -6.02 -21.51
C LEU A 759 36.95 -7.05 -21.85
N TYR A 760 36.56 -8.19 -22.42
CA TYR A 760 37.49 -9.23 -22.90
C TYR A 760 38.25 -8.79 -24.15
N ASP A 761 37.57 -8.19 -25.13
CA ASP A 761 38.16 -7.65 -26.37
C ASP A 761 39.17 -6.52 -26.08
N GLY A 762 38.91 -5.71 -25.04
CA GLY A 762 39.82 -4.64 -24.61
C GLY A 762 41.12 -5.10 -23.94
N GLY A 763 41.34 -6.41 -23.76
CA GLY A 763 42.60 -6.98 -23.23
C GLY A 763 42.91 -6.70 -21.76
N LYS A 764 42.00 -6.06 -21.02
CA LYS A 764 42.20 -5.67 -19.60
C LYS A 764 42.18 -6.86 -18.62
N LEU A 765 41.78 -8.04 -19.08
CA LEU A 765 41.64 -9.27 -18.29
C LEU A 765 42.45 -10.42 -18.88
N GLY A 766 43.58 -10.10 -19.52
CA GLY A 766 44.35 -11.04 -20.32
C GLY A 766 43.76 -11.27 -21.71
N ASP A 767 44.40 -12.16 -22.46
CA ASP A 767 43.96 -12.53 -23.81
C ASP A 767 42.77 -13.50 -23.74
N ARG A 768 41.56 -12.96 -23.90
CA ARG A 768 40.27 -13.68 -23.82
C ARG A 768 39.44 -13.49 -25.09
N HIS A 769 40.15 -13.45 -26.22
CA HIS A 769 39.61 -13.08 -27.52
C HIS A 769 38.48 -14.01 -27.99
N LEU A 770 38.61 -15.33 -27.78
CA LEU A 770 37.58 -16.30 -28.15
C LEU A 770 36.31 -16.15 -27.30
N GLU A 771 36.46 -15.88 -25.99
CA GLU A 771 35.30 -15.60 -25.13
C GLU A 771 34.62 -14.28 -25.50
N ALA A 772 35.38 -13.26 -25.90
CA ALA A 772 34.81 -12.00 -26.39
C ALA A 772 33.88 -12.24 -27.58
N ILE A 773 34.32 -13.05 -28.56
CA ILE A 773 33.52 -13.43 -29.73
C ILE A 773 32.24 -14.18 -29.32
N ASP A 774 32.33 -15.13 -28.38
CA ASP A 774 31.14 -15.87 -27.90
C ASP A 774 30.12 -14.93 -27.23
N TRP A 775 30.59 -13.98 -26.42
CA TRP A 775 29.70 -13.02 -25.75
C TRP A 775 29.09 -12.01 -26.69
N TYR A 776 29.84 -11.51 -27.69
CA TYR A 776 29.26 -10.68 -28.75
C TYR A 776 28.19 -11.47 -29.54
N ARG A 777 28.40 -12.76 -29.82
CA ARG A 777 27.40 -13.64 -30.44
C ARG A 777 26.12 -13.71 -29.62
N ARG A 778 26.22 -13.99 -28.32
CA ARG A 778 25.05 -14.06 -27.44
C ARG A 778 24.32 -12.72 -27.33
N ALA A 779 25.06 -11.61 -27.25
CA ALA A 779 24.47 -10.27 -27.27
C ALA A 779 23.70 -10.00 -28.56
N ALA A 780 24.25 -10.40 -29.71
CA ALA A 780 23.60 -10.26 -31.00
C ALA A 780 22.34 -11.14 -31.16
N LEU A 781 22.36 -12.36 -30.60
CA LEU A 781 21.17 -13.22 -30.52
C LEU A 781 20.09 -12.66 -29.57
N ALA A 782 20.48 -11.86 -28.58
CA ALA A 782 19.59 -11.09 -27.72
C ALA A 782 19.15 -9.74 -28.34
N ASP A 783 19.40 -9.54 -29.64
CA ASP A 783 19.07 -8.35 -30.44
C ASP A 783 19.68 -7.03 -29.93
N GLU A 784 20.86 -7.10 -29.32
CA GLU A 784 21.62 -5.90 -28.97
C GLU A 784 22.23 -5.28 -30.23
N GLN A 785 21.69 -4.12 -30.64
CA GLN A 785 21.96 -3.46 -31.92
C GLN A 785 23.45 -3.21 -32.20
N THR A 786 24.27 -3.03 -31.17
CA THR A 786 25.71 -2.76 -31.33
C THR A 786 26.60 -4.00 -31.31
N ALA A 787 26.07 -5.20 -31.09
CA ALA A 787 26.88 -6.42 -31.00
C ALA A 787 27.29 -6.96 -32.39
N VAL A 788 26.38 -6.92 -33.36
CA VAL A 788 26.63 -7.39 -34.74
C VAL A 788 27.76 -6.58 -35.43
N PRO A 789 27.79 -5.24 -35.37
CA PRO A 789 28.90 -4.48 -35.94
C PRO A 789 30.27 -4.84 -35.35
N GLU A 790 30.35 -5.14 -34.04
CA GLU A 790 31.61 -5.54 -33.41
C GLU A 790 32.07 -6.92 -33.89
N LEU A 791 31.16 -7.90 -34.02
CA LEU A 791 31.48 -9.19 -34.63
C LEU A 791 31.98 -9.03 -36.07
N ALA A 792 31.32 -8.17 -36.85
CA ALA A 792 31.71 -7.90 -38.23
C ALA A 792 33.09 -7.22 -38.30
N ARG A 793 33.36 -6.27 -37.39
CA ARG A 793 34.68 -5.63 -37.26
C ARG A 793 35.77 -6.67 -36.98
N LEU A 794 35.55 -7.56 -36.01
CA LEU A 794 36.49 -8.64 -35.67
C LEU A 794 36.70 -9.63 -36.84
N ALA A 795 35.62 -9.97 -37.57
CA ALA A 795 35.72 -10.82 -38.75
C ALA A 795 36.44 -10.15 -39.93
N SER A 796 36.35 -8.82 -40.05
CA SER A 796 36.99 -8.02 -41.13
C SER A 796 38.45 -7.66 -40.87
N GLY A 797 38.80 -7.34 -39.63
CA GLY A 797 40.08 -6.71 -39.25
C GLY A 797 41.25 -7.67 -39.03
N GLY A 798 41.04 -8.98 -39.20
CA GLY A 798 42.08 -10.00 -38.98
C GLY A 798 41.77 -11.41 -39.49
N ALA A 799 40.71 -11.59 -40.30
CA ALA A 799 40.24 -12.91 -40.76
C ALA A 799 40.02 -13.94 -39.62
N ASP A 800 39.48 -13.48 -38.48
CA ASP A 800 39.15 -14.40 -37.39
C ASP A 800 37.97 -15.31 -37.81
N ALA A 801 38.30 -16.57 -38.06
CA ALA A 801 37.34 -17.58 -38.48
C ALA A 801 36.23 -17.83 -37.44
N ASN A 802 36.52 -17.65 -36.15
CA ASN A 802 35.54 -17.81 -35.09
C ASN A 802 34.55 -16.64 -35.07
N ALA A 803 35.01 -15.41 -35.29
CA ALA A 803 34.14 -14.24 -35.42
C ALA A 803 33.22 -14.37 -36.65
N LEU A 804 33.76 -14.86 -37.77
CA LEU A 804 32.97 -15.15 -38.96
C LEU A 804 31.91 -16.25 -38.70
N GLN A 805 32.29 -17.33 -38.01
CA GLN A 805 31.36 -18.40 -37.66
C GLN A 805 30.27 -17.94 -36.67
N ALA A 806 30.63 -17.10 -35.70
CA ALA A 806 29.69 -16.47 -34.79
C ALA A 806 28.68 -15.60 -35.56
N LEU A 807 29.15 -14.75 -36.48
CA LEU A 807 28.29 -13.93 -37.32
C LEU A 807 27.37 -14.78 -38.22
N LYS A 808 27.87 -15.89 -38.79
CA LYS A 808 27.05 -16.89 -39.52
C LYS A 808 25.92 -17.44 -38.66
N SER A 809 26.20 -17.82 -37.41
CA SER A 809 25.16 -18.36 -36.52
C SER A 809 24.06 -17.35 -36.18
N VAL A 810 24.41 -16.07 -36.01
CA VAL A 810 23.44 -14.98 -35.73
C VAL A 810 22.60 -14.68 -36.96
N ALA A 811 23.19 -14.73 -38.15
CA ALA A 811 22.47 -14.59 -39.42
C ALA A 811 21.46 -15.74 -39.63
N ILE A 812 21.84 -16.99 -39.33
CA ILE A 812 20.96 -18.17 -39.37
C ILE A 812 19.79 -18.03 -38.39
N ALA A 813 20.01 -17.41 -37.22
CA ALA A 813 18.95 -17.11 -36.26
C ALA A 813 17.97 -16.00 -36.74
N GLY A 814 18.21 -15.43 -37.93
CA GLY A 814 17.29 -14.51 -38.60
C GLY A 814 17.55 -13.02 -38.32
N ASN A 815 18.67 -12.67 -37.69
CA ASN A 815 19.02 -11.26 -37.47
C ASN A 815 19.42 -10.59 -38.79
N VAL A 816 18.61 -9.60 -39.22
CA VAL A 816 18.76 -8.93 -40.52
C VAL A 816 20.06 -8.12 -40.62
N THR A 817 20.47 -7.48 -39.53
CA THR A 817 21.74 -6.74 -39.45
C THR A 817 22.93 -7.69 -39.62
N ALA A 818 22.84 -8.91 -39.07
CA ALA A 818 23.88 -9.93 -39.21
C ALA A 818 23.94 -10.51 -40.62
N LEU A 819 22.78 -10.77 -41.25
CA LEU A 819 22.69 -11.16 -42.67
C LEU A 819 23.37 -10.12 -43.56
N ARG A 820 23.05 -8.83 -43.38
CA ARG A 820 23.69 -7.74 -44.14
C ARG A 820 25.19 -7.66 -43.89
N SER A 821 25.62 -7.72 -42.63
CA SER A 821 27.04 -7.57 -42.27
C SER A 821 27.87 -8.74 -42.79
N LEU A 822 27.36 -9.97 -42.68
CA LEU A 822 27.99 -11.17 -43.23
C LEU A 822 28.02 -11.13 -44.76
N GLY A 823 26.89 -10.79 -45.38
CA GLY A 823 26.77 -10.67 -46.83
C GLY A 823 27.77 -9.67 -47.39
N MET A 824 27.91 -8.49 -46.76
CA MET A 824 28.91 -7.49 -47.13
C MET A 824 30.35 -8.03 -46.99
N LEU A 825 30.66 -8.77 -45.92
CA LEU A 825 32.00 -9.35 -45.73
C LEU A 825 32.34 -10.39 -46.80
N LEU A 826 31.43 -11.31 -47.05
CA LEU A 826 31.63 -12.41 -48.01
C LEU A 826 31.61 -11.91 -49.45
N ALA A 827 30.75 -10.94 -49.78
CA ALA A 827 30.64 -10.39 -51.13
C ALA A 827 31.90 -9.61 -51.57
N THR A 828 32.73 -9.14 -50.63
CA THR A 828 34.04 -8.56 -50.95
C THR A 828 35.15 -9.59 -51.24
N ARG A 829 34.87 -10.89 -51.03
CA ARG A 829 35.82 -11.99 -51.32
C ARG A 829 35.70 -12.45 -52.78
N THR A 830 36.38 -13.55 -53.12
CA THR A 830 36.42 -14.12 -54.47
C THR A 830 35.80 -15.52 -54.50
N GLY A 831 35.31 -15.94 -55.68
CA GLY A 831 34.73 -17.28 -55.88
C GLY A 831 33.45 -17.50 -55.10
N ALA A 832 33.25 -18.71 -54.57
CA ALA A 832 32.01 -19.13 -53.91
C ALA A 832 31.61 -18.27 -52.70
N ASP A 833 32.60 -17.71 -51.96
CA ASP A 833 32.33 -16.78 -50.86
C ASP A 833 31.61 -15.52 -51.36
N ARG A 834 31.96 -15.02 -52.56
CA ARG A 834 31.29 -13.85 -53.14
C ARG A 834 29.82 -14.13 -53.43
N ASP A 835 29.56 -15.26 -54.06
CA ASP A 835 28.21 -15.67 -54.46
C ASP A 835 27.33 -15.91 -53.22
N GLU A 836 27.88 -16.55 -52.17
CA GLU A 836 27.22 -16.69 -50.86
C GLU A 836 26.92 -15.30 -50.25
N GLY A 837 27.88 -14.38 -50.31
CA GLY A 837 27.71 -13.03 -49.78
C GLY A 837 26.61 -12.21 -50.47
N ILE A 838 26.53 -12.30 -51.80
CA ILE A 838 25.47 -11.65 -52.59
C ILE A 838 24.11 -12.26 -52.24
N HIS A 839 23.99 -13.58 -52.17
CA HIS A 839 22.75 -14.25 -51.79
C HIS A 839 22.26 -13.83 -50.39
N LEU A 840 23.16 -13.69 -49.42
CA LEU A 840 22.81 -13.22 -48.07
C LEU A 840 22.35 -11.75 -48.06
N LEU A 841 22.92 -10.90 -48.92
CA LEU A 841 22.45 -9.52 -49.09
C LEU A 841 21.07 -9.48 -49.75
N GLU A 842 20.79 -10.35 -50.72
CA GLU A 842 19.47 -10.48 -51.33
C GLU A 842 18.42 -10.96 -50.32
N GLU A 843 18.77 -11.88 -49.43
CA GLU A 843 17.89 -12.31 -48.33
C GLU A 843 17.60 -11.18 -47.34
N ALA A 844 18.62 -10.40 -46.96
CA ALA A 844 18.42 -9.21 -46.13
C ALA A 844 17.52 -8.17 -46.80
N ALA A 845 17.72 -7.93 -48.11
CA ALA A 845 16.88 -7.04 -48.89
C ALA A 845 15.43 -7.55 -49.02
N ALA A 846 15.21 -8.86 -49.13
CA ALA A 846 13.87 -9.47 -49.13
C ALA A 846 13.14 -9.24 -47.78
N ARG A 847 13.88 -9.06 -46.69
CA ARG A 847 13.37 -8.65 -45.37
C ARG A 847 13.29 -7.12 -45.20
N LYS A 848 13.28 -6.37 -46.32
CA LYS A 848 13.19 -4.90 -46.41
C LYS A 848 14.36 -4.13 -45.79
N ASP A 849 15.54 -4.74 -45.70
CA ASP A 849 16.74 -4.01 -45.28
C ASP A 849 17.24 -3.08 -46.40
N VAL A 850 16.93 -1.78 -46.24
CA VAL A 850 17.30 -0.71 -47.19
C VAL A 850 18.83 -0.62 -47.36
N ALA A 851 19.61 -0.85 -46.29
CA ALA A 851 21.06 -0.76 -46.38
C ALA A 851 21.64 -1.89 -47.26
N ALA A 852 21.07 -3.09 -47.22
CA ALA A 852 21.43 -4.22 -48.08
C ALA A 852 21.07 -3.92 -49.54
N MET A 853 19.88 -3.35 -49.80
CA MET A 853 19.49 -2.91 -51.15
C MET A 853 20.50 -1.89 -51.72
N LYS A 854 20.93 -0.91 -50.92
CA LYS A 854 21.94 0.09 -51.32
C LYS A 854 23.33 -0.52 -51.53
N ILE A 855 23.67 -1.60 -50.81
CA ILE A 855 24.93 -2.34 -51.03
C ILE A 855 24.85 -3.10 -52.35
N LEU A 856 23.77 -3.84 -52.61
CA LEU A 856 23.55 -4.56 -53.88
C LEU A 856 23.55 -3.61 -55.08
N ALA A 857 22.87 -2.46 -54.97
CA ALA A 857 22.85 -1.43 -56.01
C ALA A 857 24.27 -0.97 -56.37
N ARG A 858 25.11 -0.72 -55.36
CA ARG A 858 26.52 -0.35 -55.57
C ARG A 858 27.33 -1.49 -56.17
N PHE A 859 27.14 -2.73 -55.70
CA PHE A 859 27.88 -3.89 -56.17
C PHE A 859 27.69 -4.09 -57.68
N HIS A 860 26.43 -4.04 -58.15
CA HIS A 860 26.10 -4.12 -59.57
C HIS A 860 26.59 -2.91 -60.37
N ALA A 861 26.59 -1.69 -59.79
CA ALA A 861 27.09 -0.50 -60.48
C ALA A 861 28.61 -0.55 -60.70
N SER A 862 29.37 -1.03 -59.71
CA SER A 862 30.84 -1.11 -59.77
C SER A 862 31.37 -2.41 -60.38
N GLY A 863 30.51 -3.41 -60.62
CA GLY A 863 30.89 -4.74 -61.10
C GLY A 863 31.65 -5.57 -60.05
N LEU A 864 31.47 -5.28 -58.76
CA LEU A 864 32.13 -6.00 -57.66
C LEU A 864 31.56 -7.42 -57.49
N ASP A 865 30.35 -7.64 -57.99
CA ASP A 865 29.70 -8.93 -58.17
C ASP A 865 30.21 -9.73 -59.39
N GLY A 866 31.18 -9.19 -60.14
CA GLY A 866 31.81 -9.86 -61.29
C GLY A 866 31.32 -9.37 -62.66
N GLN A 867 30.24 -8.58 -62.72
CA GLN A 867 29.76 -7.95 -63.95
C GLN A 867 29.08 -6.60 -63.67
N VAL A 868 29.48 -5.54 -64.37
CA VAL A 868 28.78 -4.25 -64.28
C VAL A 868 27.38 -4.40 -64.87
N SER A 869 26.36 -4.08 -64.08
CA SER A 869 24.95 -4.06 -64.51
C SER A 869 24.25 -2.82 -64.01
N ALA A 870 24.19 -1.79 -64.86
CA ALA A 870 23.41 -0.59 -64.58
C ALA A 870 21.93 -0.94 -64.32
N ALA A 871 21.36 -1.91 -65.04
CA ALA A 871 19.96 -2.30 -64.88
C ALA A 871 19.64 -2.90 -63.50
N LYS A 872 20.45 -3.86 -63.03
CA LYS A 872 20.27 -4.43 -61.68
C LYS A 872 20.56 -3.40 -60.60
N SER A 873 21.57 -2.54 -60.81
CA SER A 873 21.86 -1.45 -59.89
C SER A 873 20.65 -0.54 -59.68
N THR A 874 20.06 -0.05 -60.78
CA THR A 874 18.89 0.83 -60.75
C THR A 874 17.66 0.12 -60.20
N GLN A 875 17.50 -1.20 -60.44
CA GLN A 875 16.43 -2.00 -59.85
C GLN A 875 16.50 -2.03 -58.31
N TRP A 876 17.67 -2.27 -57.73
CA TRP A 876 17.83 -2.24 -56.27
C TRP A 876 17.70 -0.83 -55.68
N THR A 877 18.21 0.19 -56.38
CA THR A 877 18.00 1.60 -56.00
C THR A 877 16.52 1.96 -55.98
N ARG A 878 15.75 1.47 -56.95
CA ARG A 878 14.29 1.63 -56.99
C ARG A 878 13.63 0.99 -55.77
N MET A 879 13.99 -0.24 -55.42
CA MET A 879 13.41 -0.93 -54.26
C MET A 879 13.70 -0.19 -52.96
N ALA A 880 14.92 0.33 -52.78
CA ALA A 880 15.27 1.17 -51.63
C ALA A 880 14.47 2.49 -51.60
N ALA A 881 14.23 3.10 -52.76
CA ALA A 881 13.39 4.30 -52.90
C ALA A 881 11.92 4.02 -52.55
N GLU A 882 11.39 2.85 -52.95
CA GLU A 882 10.03 2.42 -52.64
C GLU A 882 9.83 2.15 -51.13
N GLU A 883 10.87 1.73 -50.41
CA GLU A 883 10.86 1.58 -48.95
C GLU A 883 11.14 2.90 -48.18
N GLY A 884 11.26 4.04 -48.87
CA GLY A 884 11.29 5.36 -48.23
C GLY A 884 12.66 6.03 -48.08
N ASP A 885 13.76 5.45 -48.60
CA ASP A 885 15.10 6.05 -48.49
C ASP A 885 15.24 7.27 -49.39
N ALA A 886 15.37 8.45 -48.79
CA ALA A 886 15.38 9.73 -49.52
C ALA A 886 16.58 9.86 -50.47
N GLU A 887 17.74 9.29 -50.10
CA GLU A 887 18.92 9.24 -50.99
C GLU A 887 18.68 8.32 -52.18
N ALA A 888 18.10 7.13 -51.97
CA ALA A 888 17.76 6.20 -53.06
C ALA A 888 16.68 6.78 -53.99
N MET A 889 15.70 7.54 -53.46
CA MET A 889 14.71 8.25 -54.28
C MET A 889 15.38 9.23 -55.25
N PHE A 890 16.35 10.01 -54.75
CA PHE A 890 17.13 10.92 -55.59
C PHE A 890 17.98 10.15 -56.62
N GLN A 891 18.67 9.09 -56.20
CA GLN A 891 19.49 8.28 -57.11
C GLN A 891 18.65 7.58 -58.19
N TYR A 892 17.44 7.13 -57.87
CA TYR A 892 16.51 6.55 -58.84
C TYR A 892 15.93 7.61 -59.80
N ALA A 893 15.62 8.80 -59.29
CA ALA A 893 15.21 9.94 -60.11
C ALA A 893 16.31 10.32 -61.12
N LEU A 894 17.57 10.38 -60.68
CA LEU A 894 18.71 10.64 -61.54
C LEU A 894 18.90 9.52 -62.60
N ALA A 895 18.70 8.27 -62.21
CA ALA A 895 18.76 7.14 -63.14
C ALA A 895 17.69 7.23 -64.25
N LEU A 896 16.48 7.70 -63.92
CA LEU A 896 15.40 7.96 -64.88
C LEU A 896 15.67 9.20 -65.76
N ASP A 897 16.30 10.25 -65.23
CA ASP A 897 16.69 11.43 -66.02
C ASP A 897 17.77 11.07 -67.05
N LEU A 898 18.80 10.34 -66.63
CA LEU A 898 19.98 10.02 -67.43
C LEU A 898 19.82 8.75 -68.28
N GLY A 899 18.77 7.97 -68.07
CA GLY A 899 18.60 6.64 -68.70
C GLY A 899 19.65 5.62 -68.22
N PHE A 900 20.10 5.72 -66.97
CA PHE A 900 21.11 4.82 -66.40
C PHE A 900 20.46 3.51 -65.92
N GLY A 901 20.61 2.45 -66.70
CA GLY A 901 20.08 1.12 -66.35
C GLY A 901 18.56 0.98 -66.49
N VAL A 902 17.86 2.06 -66.82
CA VAL A 902 16.41 2.11 -67.09
C VAL A 902 16.17 3.04 -68.28
N GLU A 903 15.02 2.91 -68.93
CA GLU A 903 14.62 3.85 -69.97
C GLU A 903 14.41 5.25 -69.38
N SER A 904 14.81 6.28 -70.11
CA SER A 904 14.69 7.66 -69.64
C SER A 904 13.21 8.06 -69.54
N ASP A 905 12.80 8.58 -68.37
CA ASP A 905 11.45 9.07 -68.11
C ASP A 905 11.51 10.31 -67.20
N ALA A 906 11.64 11.47 -67.83
CA ALA A 906 11.71 12.76 -67.16
C ALA A 906 10.46 13.07 -66.29
N LYS A 907 9.29 12.49 -66.59
CA LYS A 907 8.06 12.72 -65.83
C LYS A 907 8.10 11.95 -64.51
N SER A 908 8.49 10.68 -64.56
CA SER A 908 8.69 9.86 -63.37
C SER A 908 9.87 10.39 -62.54
N ALA A 909 10.97 10.80 -63.18
CA ALA A 909 12.12 11.39 -62.51
C ALA A 909 11.76 12.63 -61.69
N LYS A 910 11.01 13.58 -62.27
CA LYS A 910 10.50 14.76 -61.54
C LYS A 910 9.66 14.38 -60.32
N THR A 911 8.85 13.33 -60.44
CA THR A 911 8.00 12.84 -59.34
C THR A 911 8.84 12.27 -58.20
N TRP A 912 9.89 11.50 -58.51
CA TRP A 912 10.80 10.93 -57.51
C TRP A 912 11.73 11.97 -56.88
N HIS A 913 12.20 12.97 -57.63
CA HIS A 913 12.92 14.13 -57.08
C HIS A 913 12.08 14.88 -56.04
N GLN A 914 10.80 15.09 -56.33
CA GLN A 914 9.89 15.73 -55.38
C GLN A 914 9.69 14.89 -54.11
N LYS A 915 9.51 13.57 -54.25
CA LYS A 915 9.43 12.66 -53.08
C LYS A 915 10.70 12.66 -52.24
N ALA A 916 11.88 12.74 -52.86
CA ALA A 916 13.15 12.82 -52.14
C ALA A 916 13.23 14.09 -51.26
N LEU A 917 12.82 15.24 -51.80
CA LEU A 917 12.74 16.51 -51.06
C LEU A 917 11.74 16.46 -49.89
N GLU A 918 10.56 15.89 -50.13
CA GLU A 918 9.52 15.70 -49.11
C GLU A 918 9.98 14.78 -47.96
N ASN A 919 10.87 13.82 -48.26
CA ASN A 919 11.49 12.93 -47.27
C ASN A 919 12.83 13.46 -46.74
N GLY A 920 13.12 14.76 -46.92
CA GLY A 920 14.23 15.44 -46.26
C GLY A 920 15.59 15.31 -46.95
N PHE A 921 15.65 14.87 -48.22
CA PHE A 921 16.88 14.94 -49.00
C PHE A 921 17.16 16.40 -49.40
N VAL A 922 18.16 17.01 -48.77
CA VAL A 922 18.62 18.38 -49.07
C VAL A 922 20.07 18.28 -49.48
N GLN A 923 20.38 18.67 -50.71
CA GLN A 923 21.74 18.71 -51.24
C GLN A 923 22.31 20.13 -51.20
#